data_AF-A0A9D8PG60-F1
#
_entry.id   AF-A0A9D8PG60-F1
#
_cell.length_a   1.000
_cell.length_b   1.000
_cell.length_c   1.000
_cell.angle_alpha   90.00
_cell.angle_beta   90.00
_cell.angle_gamma   90.00
#
_symmetry.space_group_name_H-M   'P 1'
#
loop_
_entity.id
_entity.type
_entity.pdbx_description
1 polymer ?
#
loop_
_entity_poly.entity_id
_entity_poly.type
_entity_poly.pdbx_seq_one_letter_code
_entity_poly.pdbx_strand_id
1 'polypeptide(L)'
;MACGAQPSGPAAARSGGVGAGHRPGDQSRRSAPGRAAGDRRLRQSRAAADVAGGGGGVVCGALRPPRSGIRQIFHRFALHAQRPLAQEESRRHGGAAPPRLCPAHHRPLSPSLLVTPSPPAPSSAEPAPHRSAGVLFHPTSLPGTPACGTLGEQARSWIQLLATAGVGVWQLLPLSPTDGQGSPYSSPSGSALNPWLLDGEDLLAEGAVQASDLRALPEGSPGPLCPATAAERSRGLARALARRWPEQGGEAREAFRLWSRQQRAWLPDHCLFMTLRQHQGLKPWWEWPEPLVRRSWRALRAVARQRREDLLAEALLQWHLQRQWGRLQEQARQLGVTLFGDLPFYVAHDGAEAWSRRGLFSLDRRGRLLTQSGVPPDYFSATGQLWGTPVYRWWVHRLTGFRWWLQRLERQLELFDLLRLDHFRALESYWSVPGEDTTAMAGQWLPSPGASLLGLLRKRCEGNGRLRGDGRLPLIAEDLGVITPEVERLRDGFALPGMKILQFAFDGQDSNPYLPANYRGPHWVVYTGTHDNATTLGWWRHLDEGTRHQVASLVGGEVRAPGWQLLEVALRSSAELVVVPLQDLLELGDEARFNTPGTTDAANWCWRLDRPLEALAGPLKGYADMAHHQQRDQRAGMGVGTA
;
A
#
# COMPACT_ATOMS: atom_id res chain seq x y z
N MET A 1 11.18 -64.81 1.78
CA MET A 1 10.58 -65.15 0.48
C MET A 1 10.52 -63.83 -0.29
N ALA A 2 11.51 -63.49 -1.12
CA ALA A 2 11.67 -63.93 -2.52
C ALA A 2 10.57 -63.33 -3.42
N CYS A 3 10.83 -62.53 -4.48
CA CYS A 3 12.02 -61.93 -5.12
C CYS A 3 11.62 -60.52 -5.63
N GLY A 4 12.47 -59.51 -5.87
CA GLY A 4 13.65 -59.43 -6.76
C GLY A 4 13.27 -58.70 -8.08
N ALA A 5 14.09 -57.91 -8.77
CA ALA A 5 15.44 -57.43 -8.47
C ALA A 5 15.76 -56.12 -9.25
N GLN A 6 16.66 -55.32 -8.68
CA GLN A 6 17.46 -54.25 -9.30
C GLN A 6 18.55 -54.83 -10.26
N PRO A 7 19.50 -54.04 -10.84
CA PRO A 7 19.47 -52.66 -11.35
C PRO A 7 20.20 -52.54 -12.73
N SER A 8 20.48 -51.30 -13.19
CA SER A 8 21.87 -50.79 -13.41
C SER A 8 22.13 -50.00 -14.72
N GLY A 9 22.88 -48.91 -14.58
CA GLY A 9 24.03 -48.64 -15.47
C GLY A 9 23.89 -47.54 -16.53
N PRO A 10 24.84 -46.58 -16.62
CA PRO A 10 24.77 -45.43 -17.54
C PRO A 10 25.82 -45.49 -18.67
N ALA A 11 25.76 -44.56 -19.64
CA ALA A 11 26.85 -43.60 -19.97
C ALA A 11 26.77 -42.94 -21.36
N ALA A 12 27.44 -41.78 -21.43
CA ALA A 12 28.20 -41.22 -22.56
C ALA A 12 27.47 -40.56 -23.76
N ALA A 13 28.04 -39.40 -24.14
CA ALA A 13 27.72 -38.63 -25.35
C ALA A 13 28.80 -38.81 -26.43
N ARG A 14 28.49 -38.47 -27.70
CA ARG A 14 29.43 -37.78 -28.61
C ARG A 14 28.84 -37.36 -29.98
N SER A 15 29.03 -36.07 -30.29
CA SER A 15 29.44 -35.46 -31.58
C SER A 15 28.94 -35.98 -32.95
N GLY A 16 28.48 -35.03 -33.78
CA GLY A 16 29.07 -34.80 -35.12
C GLY A 16 28.14 -34.89 -36.33
N GLY A 17 28.34 -34.00 -37.32
CA GLY A 17 27.78 -34.14 -38.68
C GLY A 17 27.30 -32.84 -39.33
N VAL A 18 28.09 -32.28 -40.26
CA VAL A 18 27.67 -31.20 -41.18
C VAL A 18 27.46 -31.79 -42.57
N GLY A 19 26.43 -31.33 -43.29
CA GLY A 19 26.22 -31.70 -44.71
C GLY A 19 25.30 -30.70 -45.42
N ALA A 20 25.76 -30.12 -46.53
CA ALA A 20 25.00 -29.15 -47.34
C ALA A 20 24.55 -29.78 -48.68
N GLY A 21 23.41 -29.31 -49.23
CA GLY A 21 22.82 -29.89 -50.45
C GLY A 21 21.95 -28.92 -51.27
N HIS A 22 22.62 -28.18 -52.16
CA HIS A 22 22.20 -27.63 -53.47
C HIS A 22 20.80 -27.02 -53.77
N ARG A 23 20.88 -25.90 -54.53
CA ARG A 23 19.88 -25.18 -55.36
C ARG A 23 19.80 -25.82 -56.78
N PRO A 24 18.99 -25.37 -57.81
CA PRO A 24 18.65 -23.97 -58.15
C PRO A 24 17.30 -23.67 -58.90
N GLY A 25 17.16 -22.39 -59.33
CA GLY A 25 16.06 -21.79 -60.12
C GLY A 25 15.54 -20.50 -59.44
N ASP A 26 15.95 -19.24 -59.74
CA ASP A 26 16.39 -18.59 -61.00
C ASP A 26 15.25 -18.57 -62.06
N GLN A 27 14.80 -17.49 -62.74
CA GLN A 27 15.15 -16.05 -62.91
C GLN A 27 13.91 -15.28 -63.50
N SER A 28 13.77 -13.93 -63.60
CA SER A 28 14.49 -12.75 -63.04
C SER A 28 13.71 -11.40 -63.11
N ARG A 29 14.03 -10.47 -62.18
CA ARG A 29 14.36 -9.02 -62.34
C ARG A 29 13.44 -7.96 -63.04
N ARG A 30 13.17 -6.88 -62.25
CA ARG A 30 13.26 -5.42 -62.55
C ARG A 30 12.24 -4.85 -63.59
N SER A 31 11.80 -3.57 -63.58
CA SER A 31 12.36 -2.30 -63.08
C SER A 31 11.25 -1.27 -62.73
N ALA A 32 11.57 -0.20 -62.01
CA ALA A 32 10.76 1.03 -61.87
C ALA A 32 11.28 2.14 -62.82
N PRO A 33 10.84 3.43 -62.79
CA PRO A 33 9.61 4.08 -62.29
C PRO A 33 8.90 4.98 -63.35
N GLY A 34 7.79 5.67 -63.03
CA GLY A 34 7.15 6.65 -63.95
C GLY A 34 6.15 7.62 -63.30
N ARG A 35 6.05 8.86 -63.80
CA ARG A 35 5.19 9.97 -63.30
C ARG A 35 3.96 10.23 -64.21
N ALA A 36 2.93 10.87 -63.63
CA ALA A 36 2.23 12.09 -64.11
C ALA A 36 0.70 12.06 -64.34
N ALA A 37 0.03 13.04 -63.69
CA ALA A 37 -1.01 13.99 -64.17
C ALA A 37 -2.39 13.57 -64.75
N GLY A 38 -3.40 14.44 -64.51
CA GLY A 38 -4.75 14.46 -65.10
C GLY A 38 -5.85 14.10 -64.06
N ASP A 39 -6.62 14.99 -63.43
CA ASP A 39 -7.45 16.18 -63.81
C ASP A 39 -8.95 15.85 -64.07
N ARG A 40 -9.82 16.79 -63.68
CA ARG A 40 -11.30 16.87 -63.84
C ARG A 40 -12.14 16.01 -62.89
N ARG A 41 -13.07 16.51 -62.07
CA ARG A 41 -14.09 17.61 -62.06
C ARG A 41 -15.51 17.07 -62.30
N LEU A 42 -16.39 17.26 -61.32
CA LEU A 42 -17.85 17.51 -61.39
C LEU A 42 -18.29 17.81 -59.93
N ARG A 43 -18.34 19.06 -59.46
CA ARG A 43 -19.38 20.11 -59.62
C ARG A 43 -20.83 19.70 -59.33
N GLN A 44 -21.32 20.26 -58.20
CA GLN A 44 -22.59 21.00 -58.04
C GLN A 44 -23.88 20.16 -58.07
N SER A 45 -24.84 20.38 -57.16
CA SER A 45 -25.54 21.67 -56.97
C SER A 45 -25.93 22.03 -55.53
N ARG A 46 -26.05 23.34 -55.27
CA ARG A 46 -26.85 23.93 -54.18
C ARG A 46 -28.27 24.19 -54.69
N ALA A 47 -29.24 24.26 -53.79
CA ALA A 47 -30.39 25.15 -53.92
C ALA A 47 -30.85 25.60 -52.53
N ALA A 48 -31.29 26.85 -52.42
CA ALA A 48 -31.84 27.46 -51.20
C ALA A 48 -32.86 28.56 -51.59
N ALA A 49 -33.94 28.67 -50.81
CA ALA A 49 -34.88 29.80 -50.67
C ALA A 49 -35.71 29.48 -49.40
N ASP A 50 -36.01 30.34 -48.43
CA ASP A 50 -36.58 31.71 -48.44
C ASP A 50 -38.03 31.74 -48.99
N VAL A 51 -39.05 32.40 -48.38
CA VAL A 51 -39.10 33.25 -47.16
C VAL A 51 -40.57 33.42 -46.66
N ALA A 52 -40.76 33.95 -45.43
CA ALA A 52 -42.00 34.53 -44.82
C ALA A 52 -43.12 33.58 -44.31
N GLY A 53 -43.83 33.87 -43.22
CA GLY A 53 -43.64 34.95 -42.22
C GLY A 53 -44.78 35.02 -41.16
N GLY A 54 -44.65 35.91 -40.17
CA GLY A 54 -45.81 36.49 -39.42
C GLY A 54 -46.24 35.88 -38.07
N GLY A 55 -45.85 36.53 -36.97
CA GLY A 55 -46.73 36.89 -35.84
C GLY A 55 -47.16 35.82 -34.81
N GLY A 56 -47.00 36.15 -33.51
CA GLY A 56 -47.65 35.44 -32.39
C GLY A 56 -46.71 35.14 -31.22
N GLY A 57 -46.70 36.00 -30.20
CA GLY A 57 -45.81 35.84 -29.04
C GLY A 57 -46.44 35.01 -27.91
N VAL A 58 -45.67 34.07 -27.35
CA VAL A 58 -45.82 33.60 -25.96
C VAL A 58 -44.43 33.51 -25.33
N VAL A 59 -44.21 34.24 -24.24
CA VAL A 59 -42.95 34.19 -23.48
C VAL A 59 -42.98 32.96 -22.57
N CYS A 60 -42.25 31.91 -22.94
CA CYS A 60 -41.96 30.79 -22.04
C CYS A 60 -40.46 30.76 -21.73
N GLY A 61 -40.12 30.93 -20.45
CA GLY A 61 -38.74 31.03 -20.00
C GLY A 61 -37.97 29.73 -20.18
N ALA A 62 -36.89 29.77 -20.96
CA ALA A 62 -35.99 28.62 -21.11
C ALA A 62 -35.27 28.31 -19.80
N LEU A 63 -35.77 27.32 -19.06
CA LEU A 63 -35.10 26.71 -17.91
C LEU A 63 -33.75 26.12 -18.34
N ARG A 64 -32.68 26.88 -18.09
CA ARG A 64 -31.31 26.37 -18.23
C ARG A 64 -31.11 25.24 -17.20
N PRO A 65 -30.61 24.06 -17.60
CA PRO A 65 -30.28 23.01 -16.64
C PRO A 65 -29.17 23.49 -15.69
N PRO A 66 -29.17 23.04 -14.42
CA PRO A 66 -28.24 23.53 -13.41
C PRO A 66 -26.79 23.22 -13.79
N ARG A 67 -25.95 24.26 -13.79
CA ARG A 67 -24.52 24.16 -14.16
C ARG A 67 -23.78 23.32 -13.12
N SER A 68 -23.43 22.08 -13.50
CA SER A 68 -23.03 21.03 -12.56
C SER A 68 -21.70 21.26 -11.83
N GLY A 69 -21.69 20.94 -10.53
CA GLY A 69 -20.56 21.14 -9.60
C GLY A 69 -19.27 20.38 -9.96
N ILE A 70 -19.34 19.45 -10.91
CA ILE A 70 -18.18 18.75 -11.49
C ILE A 70 -17.17 19.74 -12.07
N ARG A 71 -17.60 20.91 -12.60
CA ARG A 71 -16.67 21.96 -13.04
C ARG A 71 -15.82 22.53 -11.90
N GLN A 72 -16.32 22.63 -10.66
CA GLN A 72 -15.55 23.19 -9.54
C GLN A 72 -14.46 22.24 -9.04
N ILE A 73 -14.71 20.92 -9.09
CA ILE A 73 -13.70 19.89 -8.82
C ILE A 73 -12.58 20.05 -9.84
N PHE A 74 -12.87 19.89 -11.14
CA PHE A 74 -11.83 19.83 -12.17
C PHE A 74 -11.21 21.18 -12.57
N HIS A 75 -11.82 22.32 -12.26
CA HIS A 75 -11.13 23.62 -12.42
C HIS A 75 -9.96 23.78 -11.42
N ARG A 76 -9.98 23.08 -10.27
CA ARG A 76 -8.86 23.10 -9.31
C ARG A 76 -7.71 22.14 -9.66
N PHE A 77 -7.98 21.06 -10.40
CA PHE A 77 -6.94 20.17 -10.93
C PHE A 77 -5.89 20.95 -11.76
N ALA A 78 -6.33 21.92 -12.56
CA ALA A 78 -5.43 22.77 -13.34
C ALA A 78 -4.74 23.90 -12.54
N LEU A 79 -5.21 24.21 -11.32
CA LEU A 79 -4.71 25.31 -10.49
C LEU A 79 -3.70 24.86 -9.42
N HIS A 80 -3.70 23.59 -8.99
CA HIS A 80 -2.63 23.06 -8.15
C HIS A 80 -1.26 22.99 -8.86
N ALA A 81 -1.23 23.10 -10.19
CA ALA A 81 -0.01 23.26 -10.98
C ALA A 81 0.68 24.64 -10.87
N GLN A 82 0.20 25.56 -10.00
CA GLN A 82 0.66 26.95 -9.91
C GLN A 82 1.30 27.37 -8.57
N ARG A 83 2.03 26.48 -7.89
CA ARG A 83 2.92 26.89 -6.78
C ARG A 83 4.37 26.45 -6.98
N PRO A 84 5.17 27.18 -7.78
CA PRO A 84 6.61 27.24 -7.54
C PRO A 84 6.87 27.81 -6.14
N LEU A 85 7.88 27.28 -5.44
CA LEU A 85 8.34 27.76 -4.12
C LEU A 85 9.19 29.05 -4.23
N ALA A 86 8.82 29.96 -5.13
CA ALA A 86 9.61 31.15 -5.45
C ALA A 86 8.70 32.31 -5.85
N GLN A 87 8.18 33.04 -4.86
CA GLN A 87 7.85 34.47 -4.90
C GLN A 87 7.25 34.91 -3.54
N GLU A 88 8.08 34.93 -2.50
CA GLU A 88 7.81 35.74 -1.29
C GLU A 88 9.11 36.44 -0.80
N GLU A 89 10.03 36.69 -1.73
CA GLU A 89 11.19 37.56 -1.55
C GLU A 89 11.00 38.84 -2.35
N SER A 90 10.58 39.91 -1.65
CA SER A 90 10.86 41.33 -1.93
C SER A 90 9.73 42.21 -1.38
N ARG A 91 9.81 42.50 -0.08
CA ARG A 91 9.40 43.81 0.48
C ARG A 91 9.97 44.08 1.87
N ARG A 92 11.23 44.53 1.83
CA ARG A 92 11.86 45.58 2.66
C ARG A 92 12.09 45.34 4.17
N HIS A 93 13.31 45.70 4.56
CA HIS A 93 13.73 45.96 5.93
C HIS A 93 12.90 47.06 6.62
N GLY A 94 12.86 47.00 7.94
CA GLY A 94 12.36 48.04 8.84
C GLY A 94 12.29 47.50 10.26
N GLY A 95 13.32 47.73 11.07
CA GLY A 95 13.37 47.23 12.45
C GLY A 95 12.69 48.16 13.45
N ALA A 96 11.96 47.59 14.42
CA ALA A 96 11.61 48.21 15.70
C ALA A 96 11.17 47.13 16.70
N ALA A 97 11.41 47.37 18.00
CA ALA A 97 11.03 46.49 19.11
C ALA A 97 9.53 46.61 19.48
N PRO A 98 8.95 45.65 20.24
CA PRO A 98 7.50 45.57 20.42
C PRO A 98 6.97 46.39 21.62
N PRO A 99 5.76 46.99 21.52
CA PRO A 99 4.98 47.44 22.67
C PRO A 99 3.99 46.36 23.16
N ARG A 100 3.36 46.64 24.32
CA ARG A 100 2.73 45.67 25.21
C ARG A 100 1.25 45.38 24.92
N LEU A 101 0.78 44.25 25.47
CA LEU A 101 -0.62 43.89 25.65
C LEU A 101 -1.41 44.93 26.47
N CYS A 102 -2.69 45.13 26.12
CA CYS A 102 -3.81 45.22 27.07
C CYS A 102 -5.16 44.95 26.33
N PRO A 103 -6.23 44.51 27.03
CA PRO A 103 -7.38 43.86 26.40
C PRO A 103 -8.61 44.77 26.22
N ALA A 104 -9.55 44.35 25.37
CA ALA A 104 -10.88 44.96 25.26
C ALA A 104 -11.99 43.88 25.31
N HIS A 105 -13.03 44.15 26.10
CA HIS A 105 -14.21 43.29 26.25
C HIS A 105 -15.15 43.38 25.02
N HIS A 106 -15.89 42.31 24.70
CA HIS A 106 -17.33 42.24 25.05
C HIS A 106 -18.04 40.94 24.63
N ARG A 107 -18.79 40.38 25.60
CA ARG A 107 -20.04 39.59 25.56
C ARG A 107 -20.14 38.33 24.65
N PRO A 108 -20.45 37.15 25.24
CA PRO A 108 -20.89 35.97 24.49
C PRO A 108 -22.40 36.03 24.16
N LEU A 109 -22.79 35.37 23.06
CA LEU A 109 -24.17 34.95 22.79
C LEU A 109 -24.28 33.45 23.10
N SER A 110 -25.34 33.04 23.80
CA SER A 110 -25.57 31.66 24.21
C SER A 110 -25.88 30.74 23.02
N PRO A 111 -25.26 29.54 22.93
CA PRO A 111 -25.78 28.43 22.14
C PRO A 111 -26.61 27.48 22.99
N SER A 112 -27.70 26.96 22.41
CA SER A 112 -28.64 26.03 23.05
C SER A 112 -28.01 24.67 23.39
N LEU A 113 -28.57 24.03 24.42
CA LEU A 113 -28.17 22.71 24.91
C LEU A 113 -28.24 21.62 23.83
N LEU A 114 -27.09 20.97 23.57
CA LEU A 114 -27.01 19.59 23.09
C LEU A 114 -26.22 18.80 24.14
N VAL A 115 -26.92 17.90 24.83
CA VAL A 115 -26.34 17.04 25.86
C VAL A 115 -25.47 15.98 25.19
N THR A 116 -24.16 16.04 25.46
CA THR A 116 -23.23 14.94 25.16
C THR A 116 -22.94 14.20 26.47
N PRO A 117 -23.03 12.86 26.50
CA PRO A 117 -22.64 12.10 27.69
C PRO A 117 -21.12 12.21 27.88
N SER A 118 -20.70 12.58 29.09
CA SER A 118 -19.27 12.60 29.44
C SER A 118 -18.72 11.17 29.54
N PRO A 119 -17.47 10.92 29.11
CA PRO A 119 -16.84 9.62 29.34
C PRO A 119 -16.58 9.40 30.84
N PRO A 120 -16.60 8.15 31.34
CA PRO A 120 -16.23 7.85 32.72
C PRO A 120 -14.75 8.19 32.97
N ALA A 121 -14.44 8.61 34.20
CA ALA A 121 -13.08 8.93 34.60
C ALA A 121 -12.18 7.67 34.59
N PRO A 122 -10.89 7.79 34.20
CA PRO A 122 -9.97 6.66 34.21
C PRO A 122 -9.68 6.18 35.64
N SER A 123 -9.79 4.87 35.85
CA SER A 123 -9.42 4.22 37.11
C SER A 123 -7.91 4.33 37.36
N SER A 124 -7.51 4.65 38.59
CA SER A 124 -6.11 4.85 38.99
C SER A 124 -5.39 3.54 39.32
N ALA A 125 -5.25 2.67 38.32
CA ALA A 125 -4.35 1.53 38.33
C ALA A 125 -3.82 1.32 36.90
N GLU A 126 -2.49 1.33 36.70
CA GLU A 126 -1.90 1.04 35.40
C GLU A 126 -2.20 -0.42 35.01
N PRO A 127 -2.91 -0.68 33.89
CA PRO A 127 -3.08 -2.04 33.41
C PRO A 127 -1.75 -2.54 32.85
N ALA A 128 -1.25 -3.67 33.38
CA ALA A 128 -0.11 -4.36 32.80
C ALA A 128 -0.32 -4.57 31.29
N PRO A 129 0.72 -4.37 30.44
CA PRO A 129 0.56 -4.32 28.99
C PRO A 129 -0.17 -5.56 28.47
N HIS A 130 -1.31 -5.33 27.82
CA HIS A 130 -2.12 -6.38 27.21
C HIS A 130 -1.37 -6.98 26.03
N ARG A 131 -0.67 -8.10 26.28
CA ARG A 131 -0.13 -8.96 25.22
C ARG A 131 -1.24 -9.26 24.22
N SER A 132 -0.96 -9.02 22.95
CA SER A 132 -1.95 -9.15 21.89
C SER A 132 -1.57 -10.28 20.92
N ALA A 133 -2.59 -10.92 20.36
CA ALA A 133 -2.47 -11.94 19.33
C ALA A 133 -2.95 -11.36 18.00
N GLY A 134 -2.21 -11.61 16.92
CA GLY A 134 -2.51 -11.07 15.60
C GLY A 134 -2.27 -12.05 14.46
N VAL A 135 -2.98 -11.84 13.36
CA VAL A 135 -2.79 -12.63 12.12
C VAL A 135 -2.44 -11.71 10.97
N LEU A 136 -1.37 -12.07 10.25
CA LEU A 136 -0.98 -11.46 8.98
C LEU A 136 -1.73 -12.17 7.84
N PHE A 137 -2.63 -11.45 7.18
CA PHE A 137 -3.41 -11.96 6.05
C PHE A 137 -3.87 -10.81 5.16
N HIS A 138 -3.43 -10.75 3.90
CA HIS A 138 -3.75 -9.62 3.02
C HIS A 138 -5.16 -9.79 2.39
N PRO A 139 -6.00 -8.73 2.25
CA PRO A 139 -7.37 -8.89 1.79
C PRO A 139 -7.51 -9.49 0.39
N THR A 140 -6.51 -9.34 -0.49
CA THR A 140 -6.51 -9.96 -1.82
C THR A 140 -6.57 -11.48 -1.78
N SER A 141 -6.11 -12.08 -0.68
CA SER A 141 -6.09 -13.52 -0.44
C SER A 141 -7.40 -14.07 0.13
N LEU A 142 -8.39 -13.23 0.43
CA LEU A 142 -9.71 -13.69 0.87
C LEU A 142 -10.40 -14.54 -0.23
N PRO A 143 -11.14 -15.59 0.15
CA PRO A 143 -11.81 -16.50 -0.79
C PRO A 143 -13.10 -15.87 -1.35
N GLY A 144 -13.96 -16.68 -1.98
CA GLY A 144 -15.37 -16.33 -2.26
C GLY A 144 -15.60 -15.21 -3.28
N THR A 145 -14.56 -14.80 -4.02
CA THR A 145 -14.57 -13.63 -4.91
C THR A 145 -14.00 -13.98 -6.29
N PRO A 146 -14.44 -13.34 -7.40
CA PRO A 146 -14.05 -13.79 -8.75
C PRO A 146 -12.56 -13.67 -9.10
N ALA A 147 -11.85 -12.61 -8.68
CA ALA A 147 -10.45 -12.39 -9.14
C ALA A 147 -9.45 -12.26 -7.99
N CYS A 148 -9.84 -11.58 -6.92
CA CYS A 148 -9.14 -11.47 -5.65
C CYS A 148 -10.16 -11.09 -4.58
N GLY A 149 -9.80 -11.28 -3.32
CA GLY A 149 -10.58 -10.78 -2.21
C GLY A 149 -10.76 -9.25 -2.24
N THR A 150 -11.88 -8.80 -1.70
CA THR A 150 -12.38 -7.41 -1.76
C THR A 150 -12.71 -6.91 -0.35
N LEU A 151 -13.06 -5.63 -0.23
CA LEU A 151 -13.58 -5.03 1.01
C LEU A 151 -15.07 -5.35 1.28
N GLY A 152 -15.62 -6.36 0.60
CA GLY A 152 -17.01 -6.80 0.70
C GLY A 152 -17.24 -7.76 1.87
N GLU A 153 -18.20 -8.67 1.69
CA GLU A 153 -18.68 -9.55 2.76
C GLU A 153 -17.56 -10.40 3.39
N GLN A 154 -16.68 -10.99 2.58
CA GLN A 154 -15.60 -11.85 3.07
C GLN A 154 -14.64 -11.10 4.02
N ALA A 155 -14.39 -9.80 3.81
CA ALA A 155 -13.59 -9.00 4.74
C ALA A 155 -14.33 -8.71 6.06
N ARG A 156 -15.66 -8.53 6.00
CA ARG A 156 -16.52 -8.38 7.19
C ARG A 156 -16.61 -9.67 8.00
N SER A 157 -16.80 -10.80 7.33
CA SER A 157 -16.82 -12.13 7.95
C SER A 157 -15.46 -12.47 8.57
N TRP A 158 -14.34 -12.08 7.93
CA TRP A 158 -12.99 -12.24 8.49
C TRP A 158 -12.79 -11.49 9.81
N ILE A 159 -13.17 -10.20 9.88
CA ILE A 159 -13.10 -9.43 11.13
C ILE A 159 -13.97 -10.08 12.22
N GLN A 160 -15.18 -10.52 11.87
CA GLN A 160 -16.07 -11.23 12.81
C GLN A 160 -15.44 -12.53 13.32
N LEU A 161 -14.76 -13.28 12.46
CA LEU A 161 -14.13 -14.54 12.81
C LEU A 161 -12.92 -14.34 13.75
N LEU A 162 -12.07 -13.35 13.49
CA LEU A 162 -10.98 -12.95 14.38
C LEU A 162 -11.51 -12.60 15.78
N ALA A 163 -12.53 -11.73 15.84
CA ALA A 163 -13.15 -11.32 17.11
C ALA A 163 -13.78 -12.50 17.86
N THR A 164 -14.47 -13.40 17.15
CA THR A 164 -15.11 -14.59 17.72
C THR A 164 -14.08 -15.60 18.25
N ALA A 165 -12.93 -15.73 17.59
CA ALA A 165 -11.84 -16.59 18.04
C ALA A 165 -11.10 -16.02 19.28
N GLY A 166 -11.02 -14.69 19.41
CA GLY A 166 -10.23 -13.99 20.42
C GLY A 166 -8.94 -13.37 19.90
N VAL A 167 -8.77 -13.27 18.58
CA VAL A 167 -7.60 -12.65 17.94
C VAL A 167 -7.85 -11.15 17.74
N GLY A 168 -7.12 -10.31 18.47
CA GLY A 168 -7.37 -8.87 18.57
C GLY A 168 -6.70 -8.00 17.50
N VAL A 169 -5.85 -8.54 16.63
CA VAL A 169 -5.12 -7.76 15.61
C VAL A 169 -5.20 -8.41 14.24
N TRP A 170 -5.60 -7.64 13.23
CA TRP A 170 -5.45 -8.01 11.83
C TRP A 170 -4.31 -7.20 11.23
N GLN A 171 -3.20 -7.85 10.85
CA GLN A 171 -2.13 -7.20 10.11
C GLN A 171 -2.33 -7.32 8.60
N LEU A 172 -2.19 -6.18 7.92
CA LEU A 172 -2.32 -6.00 6.49
C LEU A 172 -1.01 -5.46 5.91
N LEU A 173 -0.64 -5.94 4.72
CA LEU A 173 0.35 -5.30 3.85
C LEU A 173 -0.22 -3.98 3.27
N PRO A 174 0.59 -3.15 2.58
CA PRO A 174 0.14 -1.84 2.10
C PRO A 174 -1.11 -1.96 1.20
N LEU A 175 -2.19 -1.26 1.55
CA LEU A 175 -3.44 -1.24 0.77
C LEU A 175 -3.39 -0.29 -0.44
N SER A 176 -2.21 0.21 -0.80
CA SER A 176 -2.03 1.08 -1.97
C SER A 176 -2.16 0.29 -3.28
N PRO A 177 -2.46 0.93 -4.42
CA PRO A 177 -2.46 0.24 -5.72
C PRO A 177 -1.14 -0.48 -5.95
N THR A 178 -1.19 -1.63 -6.62
CA THR A 178 -0.02 -2.46 -6.90
C THR A 178 0.73 -2.01 -8.16
N ASP A 179 1.94 -2.54 -8.36
CA ASP A 179 2.64 -2.45 -9.65
C ASP A 179 2.02 -3.38 -10.72
N GLY A 180 2.71 -3.56 -11.86
CA GLY A 180 2.25 -4.44 -12.93
C GLY A 180 2.25 -5.93 -12.56
N GLN A 181 3.06 -6.34 -11.59
CA GLN A 181 3.22 -7.73 -11.14
C GLN A 181 2.36 -8.06 -9.91
N GLY A 182 1.76 -7.05 -9.28
CA GLY A 182 0.93 -7.22 -8.08
C GLY A 182 1.62 -6.86 -6.76
N SER A 183 2.85 -6.31 -6.78
CA SER A 183 3.53 -5.92 -5.56
C SER A 183 2.86 -4.69 -4.91
N PRO A 184 2.49 -4.75 -3.61
CA PRO A 184 1.99 -3.59 -2.87
C PRO A 184 3.11 -2.62 -2.47
N TYR A 185 4.38 -3.04 -2.53
CA TYR A 185 5.54 -2.23 -2.14
C TYR A 185 6.04 -1.29 -3.25
N SER A 186 5.74 -1.57 -4.52
CA SER A 186 6.07 -0.72 -5.68
C SER A 186 4.85 0.09 -6.17
N SER A 187 4.15 0.74 -5.25
CA SER A 187 2.88 1.38 -5.57
C SER A 187 3.00 2.62 -6.48
N PRO A 188 2.19 2.73 -7.56
CA PRO A 188 2.09 3.96 -8.35
C PRO A 188 1.38 5.11 -7.62
N SER A 189 0.86 4.93 -6.40
CA SER A 189 0.23 5.99 -5.60
C SER A 189 0.14 5.61 -4.12
N GLY A 190 1.09 6.08 -3.30
CA GLY A 190 1.20 5.72 -1.87
C GLY A 190 0.15 6.36 -0.94
N SER A 191 -0.87 7.02 -1.50
CA SER A 191 -1.97 7.68 -0.79
C SER A 191 -3.35 7.10 -1.10
N ALA A 192 -3.46 6.39 -2.24
CA ALA A 192 -4.69 5.81 -2.75
C ALA A 192 -4.95 4.41 -2.15
N LEU A 193 -6.15 3.87 -2.35
CA LEU A 193 -6.48 2.47 -2.07
C LEU A 193 -6.43 1.65 -3.36
N ASN A 194 -6.08 0.36 -3.25
CA ASN A 194 -5.96 -0.54 -4.39
C ASN A 194 -7.32 -0.74 -5.11
N PRO A 195 -7.44 -0.40 -6.41
CA PRO A 195 -8.64 -0.62 -7.22
C PRO A 195 -9.20 -2.04 -7.16
N TRP A 196 -8.35 -3.04 -6.98
CA TRP A 196 -8.74 -4.46 -6.95
C TRP A 196 -9.64 -4.83 -5.77
N LEU A 197 -9.52 -4.09 -4.67
CA LEU A 197 -10.26 -4.37 -3.44
C LEU A 197 -11.70 -3.83 -3.46
N LEU A 198 -12.09 -3.09 -4.50
CA LEU A 198 -13.42 -2.50 -4.64
C LEU A 198 -14.46 -3.60 -4.86
N ASP A 199 -15.33 -3.81 -3.88
CA ASP A 199 -16.36 -4.83 -3.96
C ASP A 199 -17.53 -4.41 -4.84
N GLY A 200 -17.92 -5.27 -5.78
CA GLY A 200 -18.99 -5.01 -6.75
C GLY A 200 -20.40 -5.24 -6.20
N GLU A 201 -20.58 -6.17 -5.25
CA GLU A 201 -21.88 -6.51 -4.68
C GLU A 201 -22.32 -5.43 -3.68
N ASP A 202 -21.39 -4.91 -2.87
CA ASP A 202 -21.60 -3.71 -2.05
C ASP A 202 -22.02 -2.50 -2.91
N LEU A 203 -21.43 -2.32 -4.10
CA LEU A 203 -21.81 -1.25 -5.03
C LEU A 203 -23.20 -1.46 -5.65
N LEU A 204 -23.60 -2.71 -5.87
CA LEU A 204 -24.93 -3.07 -6.38
C LEU A 204 -25.99 -2.82 -5.30
N ALA A 205 -25.73 -3.23 -4.05
CA ALA A 205 -26.58 -2.98 -2.91
C ALA A 205 -26.74 -1.48 -2.61
N GLU A 206 -25.70 -0.67 -2.84
CA GLU A 206 -25.75 0.80 -2.77
C GLU A 206 -26.48 1.48 -3.95
N GLY A 207 -26.86 0.75 -5.01
CA GLY A 207 -27.42 1.32 -6.23
C GLY A 207 -26.42 2.16 -7.06
N ALA A 208 -25.12 2.05 -6.76
CA ALA A 208 -24.06 2.73 -7.48
C ALA A 208 -23.79 2.09 -8.86
N VAL A 209 -23.96 0.77 -8.96
CA VAL A 209 -23.94 -0.01 -10.20
C VAL A 209 -25.22 -0.83 -10.38
N GLN A 210 -25.44 -1.41 -11.56
CA GLN A 210 -26.52 -2.38 -11.80
C GLN A 210 -25.97 -3.79 -12.02
N ALA A 211 -26.83 -4.81 -11.87
CA ALA A 211 -26.44 -6.21 -12.10
C ALA A 211 -25.94 -6.47 -13.54
N SER A 212 -26.34 -5.65 -14.51
CA SER A 212 -25.79 -5.65 -15.88
C SER A 212 -24.33 -5.18 -15.95
N ASP A 213 -23.91 -4.25 -15.09
CA ASP A 213 -22.51 -3.82 -15.00
C ASP A 213 -21.63 -4.95 -14.46
N LEU A 214 -22.09 -5.66 -13.42
CA LEU A 214 -21.35 -6.79 -12.83
C LEU A 214 -21.24 -7.97 -13.80
N ARG A 215 -22.32 -8.30 -14.54
CA ARG A 215 -22.30 -9.32 -15.60
C ARG A 215 -21.42 -8.96 -16.80
N ALA A 216 -21.08 -7.68 -16.98
CA ALA A 216 -20.18 -7.21 -18.04
C ALA A 216 -18.69 -7.20 -17.62
N LEU A 217 -18.38 -7.59 -16.38
CA LEU A 217 -17.00 -7.75 -15.91
C LEU A 217 -16.43 -9.10 -16.36
N PRO A 218 -15.12 -9.21 -16.68
CA PRO A 218 -14.48 -10.49 -16.99
C PRO A 218 -14.72 -11.54 -15.92
N GLU A 219 -14.95 -12.79 -16.34
CA GLU A 219 -15.13 -13.92 -15.44
C GLU A 219 -13.88 -14.15 -14.56
N GLY A 220 -14.13 -14.81 -13.43
CA GLY A 220 -13.15 -15.07 -12.40
C GLY A 220 -12.54 -16.47 -12.45
N SER A 221 -11.57 -16.71 -11.58
CA SER A 221 -11.08 -18.05 -11.25
C SER A 221 -10.97 -18.22 -9.73
N PRO A 222 -11.32 -19.38 -9.17
CA PRO A 222 -11.09 -19.68 -7.76
C PRO A 222 -9.61 -19.93 -7.43
N GLY A 223 -8.74 -20.07 -8.44
CA GLY A 223 -7.30 -20.25 -8.26
C GLY A 223 -6.55 -18.98 -7.80
N PRO A 224 -5.21 -18.97 -7.94
CA PRO A 224 -4.36 -17.83 -7.61
C PRO A 224 -4.84 -16.51 -8.23
N LEU A 225 -4.53 -15.41 -7.56
CA LEU A 225 -4.86 -14.07 -8.04
C LEU A 225 -4.25 -13.84 -9.42
N CYS A 226 -5.05 -13.29 -10.35
CA CYS A 226 -4.56 -12.82 -11.64
C CYS A 226 -4.55 -11.28 -11.65
N PRO A 227 -3.37 -10.62 -11.64
CA PRO A 227 -3.27 -9.15 -11.65
C PRO A 227 -4.02 -8.51 -12.82
N ALA A 228 -3.96 -9.14 -14.01
CA ALA A 228 -4.63 -8.66 -15.20
C ALA A 228 -6.17 -8.66 -15.05
N THR A 229 -6.75 -9.76 -14.57
CA THR A 229 -8.20 -9.89 -14.35
C THR A 229 -8.68 -8.93 -13.26
N ALA A 230 -7.95 -8.82 -12.14
CA ALA A 230 -8.27 -7.87 -11.06
C ALA A 230 -8.21 -6.40 -11.55
N ALA A 231 -7.18 -6.06 -12.34
CA ALA A 231 -7.06 -4.75 -12.96
C ALA A 231 -8.14 -4.47 -14.01
N GLU A 232 -8.62 -5.46 -14.77
CA GLU A 232 -9.70 -5.27 -15.73
C GLU A 232 -11.07 -5.12 -15.06
N ARG A 233 -11.39 -5.97 -14.07
CA ARG A 233 -12.65 -5.87 -13.31
C ARG A 233 -12.78 -4.52 -12.59
N SER A 234 -11.73 -4.07 -11.91
CA SER A 234 -11.71 -2.76 -11.24
C SER A 234 -11.84 -1.58 -12.21
N ARG A 235 -11.18 -1.63 -13.39
CA ARG A 235 -11.42 -0.65 -14.47
C ARG A 235 -12.85 -0.70 -15.02
N GLY A 236 -13.47 -1.88 -15.09
CA GLY A 236 -14.87 -2.07 -15.46
C GLY A 236 -15.82 -1.38 -14.47
N LEU A 237 -15.63 -1.61 -13.17
CA LEU A 237 -16.38 -0.94 -12.09
C LEU A 237 -16.21 0.59 -12.15
N ALA A 238 -14.99 1.10 -12.33
CA ALA A 238 -14.74 2.54 -12.46
C ALA A 238 -15.53 3.16 -13.64
N ARG A 239 -15.57 2.50 -14.80
CA ARG A 239 -16.38 2.93 -15.95
C ARG A 239 -17.89 2.88 -15.66
N ALA A 240 -18.37 1.88 -14.92
CA ALA A 240 -19.77 1.79 -14.49
C ALA A 240 -20.16 2.94 -13.56
N LEU A 241 -19.36 3.21 -12.53
CA LEU A 241 -19.56 4.33 -11.61
C LEU A 241 -19.63 5.68 -12.35
N ALA A 242 -18.71 5.94 -13.28
CA ALA A 242 -18.71 7.17 -14.07
C ALA A 242 -19.93 7.29 -15.00
N ARG A 243 -20.31 6.20 -15.69
CA ARG A 243 -21.50 6.13 -16.56
C ARG A 243 -22.79 6.41 -15.80
N ARG A 244 -22.91 5.90 -14.57
CA ARG A 244 -24.12 6.00 -13.72
C ARG A 244 -24.13 7.24 -12.82
N TRP A 245 -23.03 7.98 -12.72
CA TRP A 245 -22.97 9.24 -11.97
C TRP A 245 -24.04 10.29 -12.31
N PRO A 246 -24.55 10.41 -13.56
CA PRO A 246 -25.69 11.28 -13.90
C PRO A 246 -27.01 10.90 -13.20
N GLU A 247 -27.19 9.63 -12.81
CA GLU A 247 -28.37 9.11 -12.11
C GLU A 247 -28.28 9.31 -10.58
N GLN A 248 -27.07 9.46 -10.04
CA GLN A 248 -26.84 9.56 -8.59
C GLN A 248 -27.43 10.83 -7.96
N GLY A 249 -28.02 10.68 -6.77
CA GLY A 249 -28.75 11.71 -6.05
C GLY A 249 -27.92 12.92 -5.58
N GLY A 250 -28.61 13.95 -5.11
CA GLY A 250 -27.99 15.20 -4.64
C GLY A 250 -27.04 15.00 -3.45
N GLU A 251 -27.42 14.14 -2.50
CA GLU A 251 -26.65 13.82 -1.30
C GLU A 251 -25.34 13.09 -1.63
N ALA A 252 -25.38 12.02 -2.42
CA ALA A 252 -24.18 11.31 -2.89
C ALA A 252 -23.18 12.28 -3.57
N ARG A 253 -23.69 13.22 -4.37
CA ARG A 253 -22.90 14.28 -5.01
C ARG A 253 -22.36 15.34 -4.03
N GLU A 254 -23.02 15.58 -2.91
CA GLU A 254 -22.55 16.42 -1.79
C GLU A 254 -21.40 15.72 -1.05
N ALA A 255 -21.62 14.47 -0.61
CA ALA A 255 -20.66 13.65 0.09
C ALA A 255 -19.37 13.47 -0.74
N PHE A 256 -19.48 13.12 -2.02
CA PHE A 256 -18.33 13.04 -2.93
C PHE A 256 -17.59 14.38 -3.09
N ARG A 257 -18.31 15.51 -3.18
CA ARG A 257 -17.71 16.86 -3.25
C ARG A 257 -16.97 17.22 -1.97
N LEU A 258 -17.51 16.87 -0.80
CA LEU A 258 -16.90 17.13 0.51
C LEU A 258 -15.63 16.29 0.68
N TRP A 259 -15.74 14.98 0.46
CA TRP A 259 -14.61 14.05 0.51
C TRP A 259 -13.49 14.46 -0.46
N SER A 260 -13.82 14.80 -1.71
CA SER A 260 -12.84 15.29 -2.69
C SER A 260 -12.11 16.58 -2.26
N ARG A 261 -12.74 17.41 -1.41
CA ARG A 261 -12.13 18.64 -0.85
C ARG A 261 -11.24 18.36 0.36
N GLN A 262 -11.53 17.31 1.12
CA GLN A 262 -10.70 16.80 2.21
C GLN A 262 -9.44 16.14 1.62
N GLN A 263 -9.61 15.18 0.71
CA GLN A 263 -8.53 14.42 0.06
C GLN A 263 -7.78 15.18 -1.05
N ARG A 264 -7.96 16.51 -1.12
CA ARG A 264 -7.40 17.40 -2.16
C ARG A 264 -5.87 17.39 -2.26
N ALA A 265 -5.18 16.90 -1.23
CA ALA A 265 -3.72 16.88 -1.18
C ALA A 265 -3.14 15.91 -2.22
N TRP A 266 -3.74 14.72 -2.37
CA TRP A 266 -3.22 13.63 -3.23
C TRP A 266 -4.17 13.28 -4.38
N LEU A 267 -5.49 13.26 -4.14
CA LEU A 267 -6.48 12.75 -5.10
C LEU A 267 -6.37 13.38 -6.51
N PRO A 268 -6.15 14.71 -6.68
CA PRO A 268 -6.07 15.29 -8.02
C PRO A 268 -4.86 14.82 -8.82
N ASP A 269 -3.72 14.64 -8.16
CA ASP A 269 -2.48 14.17 -8.79
C ASP A 269 -2.54 12.66 -9.06
N HIS A 270 -3.13 11.87 -8.15
CA HIS A 270 -3.44 10.45 -8.36
C HIS A 270 -4.29 10.23 -9.61
N CYS A 271 -5.47 10.88 -9.70
CA CYS A 271 -6.36 10.68 -10.84
C CYS A 271 -5.71 11.10 -12.17
N LEU A 272 -4.96 12.22 -12.18
CA LEU A 272 -4.21 12.65 -13.37
C LEU A 272 -3.12 11.64 -13.75
N PHE A 273 -2.34 11.16 -12.78
CA PHE A 273 -1.26 10.21 -13.01
C PHE A 273 -1.79 8.89 -13.57
N MET A 274 -2.78 8.28 -12.92
CA MET A 274 -3.36 7.01 -13.35
C MET A 274 -4.03 7.12 -14.72
N THR A 275 -4.75 8.21 -14.98
CA THR A 275 -5.34 8.49 -16.31
C THR A 275 -4.25 8.62 -17.37
N LEU A 276 -3.20 9.40 -17.11
CA LEU A 276 -2.09 9.56 -18.06
C LEU A 276 -1.36 8.24 -18.30
N ARG A 277 -1.03 7.48 -17.26
CA ARG A 277 -0.35 6.19 -17.34
C ARG A 277 -1.11 5.20 -18.24
N GLN A 278 -2.43 5.12 -18.11
CA GLN A 278 -3.27 4.32 -19.03
C GLN A 278 -3.20 4.85 -20.47
N HIS A 279 -3.39 6.16 -20.69
CA HIS A 279 -3.35 6.77 -22.04
C HIS A 279 -1.95 6.84 -22.68
N GLN A 280 -0.87 6.59 -21.93
CA GLN A 280 0.50 6.45 -22.44
C GLN A 280 0.93 4.98 -22.60
N GLY A 281 0.01 4.02 -22.49
CA GLY A 281 0.29 2.60 -22.71
C GLY A 281 1.10 1.97 -21.56
N LEU A 282 0.85 2.39 -20.32
CA LEU A 282 1.52 1.95 -19.09
C LEU A 282 3.04 2.21 -19.03
N LYS A 283 3.58 2.97 -19.98
CA LYS A 283 4.97 3.44 -19.95
C LYS A 283 5.24 4.30 -18.71
N PRO A 284 6.46 4.23 -18.15
CA PRO A 284 6.81 5.03 -17.00
C PRO A 284 6.83 6.53 -17.34
N TRP A 285 6.54 7.38 -16.36
CA TRP A 285 6.25 8.79 -16.64
C TRP A 285 7.41 9.62 -17.21
N TRP A 286 8.66 9.18 -17.08
CA TRP A 286 9.82 9.83 -17.71
C TRP A 286 9.93 9.56 -19.22
N GLU A 287 9.19 8.58 -19.75
CA GLU A 287 9.06 8.32 -21.20
C GLU A 287 7.89 9.05 -21.85
N TRP A 288 7.06 9.75 -21.08
CA TRP A 288 5.91 10.49 -21.62
C TRP A 288 6.36 11.70 -22.46
N PRO A 289 5.50 12.26 -23.32
CA PRO A 289 5.76 13.52 -23.99
C PRO A 289 6.18 14.63 -23.01
N GLU A 290 7.27 15.35 -23.31
CA GLU A 290 7.90 16.35 -22.43
C GLU A 290 6.94 17.35 -21.74
N PRO A 291 5.84 17.84 -22.37
CA PRO A 291 4.86 18.68 -21.68
C PRO A 291 4.13 17.99 -20.50
N LEU A 292 4.02 16.67 -20.50
CA LEU A 292 3.43 15.86 -19.43
C LEU A 292 4.45 15.51 -18.34
N VAL A 293 5.69 15.16 -18.73
CA VAL A 293 6.84 14.97 -17.82
C VAL A 293 7.08 16.24 -17.00
N ARG A 294 7.10 17.40 -17.67
CA ARG A 294 7.25 18.71 -17.02
C ARG A 294 5.99 19.24 -16.34
N ARG A 295 4.86 18.52 -16.42
CA ARG A 295 3.56 18.95 -15.85
C ARG A 295 3.14 20.35 -16.32
N SER A 296 3.33 20.65 -17.61
CA SER A 296 2.93 21.90 -18.24
C SER A 296 1.44 22.16 -18.01
N TRP A 297 1.11 23.32 -17.42
CA TRP A 297 -0.27 23.65 -17.08
C TRP A 297 -1.22 23.59 -18.29
N ARG A 298 -0.72 23.92 -19.49
CA ARG A 298 -1.49 23.85 -20.74
C ARG A 298 -1.82 22.41 -21.10
N ALA A 299 -0.83 21.51 -21.00
CA ALA A 299 -1.00 20.08 -21.28
C ALA A 299 -1.93 19.42 -20.26
N LEU A 300 -1.71 19.63 -18.96
CA LEU A 300 -2.57 19.08 -17.91
C LEU A 300 -4.00 19.60 -17.98
N ARG A 301 -4.21 20.88 -18.33
CA ARG A 301 -5.55 21.45 -18.54
C ARG A 301 -6.23 20.91 -19.81
N ALA A 302 -5.48 20.57 -20.84
CA ALA A 302 -6.01 19.89 -22.03
C ALA A 302 -6.48 18.47 -21.67
N VAL A 303 -5.64 17.69 -20.98
CA VAL A 303 -5.97 16.35 -20.46
C VAL A 303 -7.21 16.41 -19.56
N ALA A 304 -7.24 17.31 -18.58
CA ALA A 304 -8.38 17.48 -17.67
C ALA A 304 -9.70 17.87 -18.36
N ARG A 305 -9.66 18.40 -19.59
CA ARG A 305 -10.84 18.62 -20.44
C ARG A 305 -11.18 17.41 -21.30
N GLN A 306 -10.17 16.76 -21.89
CA GLN A 306 -10.31 15.67 -22.85
C GLN A 306 -10.58 14.29 -22.21
N ARG A 307 -10.27 14.15 -20.92
CA ARG A 307 -10.36 12.90 -20.13
C ARG A 307 -11.18 13.08 -18.84
N ARG A 308 -12.17 13.97 -18.89
CA ARG A 308 -13.00 14.34 -17.72
C ARG A 308 -13.77 13.15 -17.14
N GLU A 309 -14.17 12.20 -17.98
CA GLU A 309 -14.89 11.00 -17.56
C GLU A 309 -13.95 9.98 -16.90
N ASP A 310 -12.78 9.71 -17.48
CA ASP A 310 -11.73 8.87 -16.86
C ASP A 310 -11.29 9.42 -15.48
N LEU A 311 -11.07 10.73 -15.39
CA LEU A 311 -10.72 11.39 -14.13
C LEU A 311 -11.85 11.33 -13.08
N LEU A 312 -13.10 11.28 -13.52
CA LEU A 312 -14.25 11.07 -12.64
C LEU A 312 -14.35 9.60 -12.22
N ALA A 313 -14.12 8.66 -13.13
CA ALA A 313 -14.11 7.22 -12.86
C ALA A 313 -13.09 6.87 -11.77
N GLU A 314 -11.85 7.35 -11.89
CA GLU A 314 -10.79 7.13 -10.89
C GLU A 314 -11.14 7.79 -9.55
N ALA A 315 -11.68 9.00 -9.56
CA ALA A 315 -12.07 9.69 -8.32
C ALA A 315 -13.26 9.01 -7.60
N LEU A 316 -14.25 8.49 -8.36
CA LEU A 316 -15.38 7.74 -7.79
C LEU A 316 -14.94 6.38 -7.26
N LEU A 317 -14.05 5.67 -7.97
CA LEU A 317 -13.46 4.42 -7.50
C LEU A 317 -12.78 4.62 -6.13
N GLN A 318 -11.93 5.65 -6.00
CA GLN A 318 -11.26 5.96 -4.74
C GLN A 318 -12.25 6.40 -3.63
N TRP A 319 -13.35 7.07 -3.98
CA TRP A 319 -14.39 7.45 -3.02
C TRP A 319 -15.16 6.24 -2.48
N HIS A 320 -15.56 5.31 -3.35
CA HIS A 320 -16.26 4.10 -2.92
C HIS A 320 -15.34 3.13 -2.16
N LEU A 321 -14.07 3.00 -2.56
CA LEU A 321 -13.05 2.28 -1.77
C LEU A 321 -12.93 2.85 -0.35
N GLN A 322 -12.85 4.17 -0.21
CA GLN A 322 -12.79 4.79 1.13
C GLN A 322 -14.06 4.53 1.95
N ARG A 323 -15.24 4.45 1.32
CA ARG A 323 -16.51 4.13 2.00
C ARG A 323 -16.57 2.67 2.45
N GLN A 324 -16.15 1.72 1.61
CA GLN A 324 -16.06 0.31 1.97
C GLN A 324 -15.03 0.09 3.08
N TRP A 325 -13.84 0.69 2.97
CA TRP A 325 -12.82 0.64 4.02
C TRP A 325 -13.33 1.25 5.33
N GLY A 326 -14.00 2.41 5.29
CA GLY A 326 -14.57 3.05 6.48
C GLY A 326 -15.61 2.18 7.19
N ARG A 327 -16.38 1.36 6.47
CA ARG A 327 -17.28 0.35 7.08
C ARG A 327 -16.52 -0.76 7.78
N LEU A 328 -15.44 -1.26 7.18
CA LEU A 328 -14.57 -2.27 7.81
C LEU A 328 -13.86 -1.73 9.05
N GLN A 329 -13.35 -0.49 9.01
CA GLN A 329 -12.77 0.19 10.16
C GLN A 329 -13.79 0.31 11.32
N GLU A 330 -15.02 0.71 10.99
CA GLU A 330 -16.08 0.82 11.98
C GLU A 330 -16.43 -0.53 12.61
N GLN A 331 -16.57 -1.59 11.80
CA GLN A 331 -16.84 -2.94 12.29
C GLN A 331 -15.68 -3.51 13.12
N ALA A 332 -14.43 -3.32 12.69
CA ALA A 332 -13.24 -3.73 13.42
C ALA A 332 -13.19 -3.06 14.81
N ARG A 333 -13.42 -1.75 14.85
CA ARG A 333 -13.49 -0.96 16.10
C ARG A 333 -14.62 -1.41 17.02
N GLN A 334 -15.81 -1.74 16.48
CA GLN A 334 -16.94 -2.25 17.27
C GLN A 334 -16.65 -3.65 17.87
N LEU A 335 -15.89 -4.48 17.15
CA LEU A 335 -15.54 -5.83 17.56
C LEU A 335 -14.20 -5.93 18.32
N GLY A 336 -13.52 -4.81 18.57
CA GLY A 336 -12.24 -4.77 19.28
C GLY A 336 -11.04 -5.29 18.48
N VAL A 337 -11.15 -5.40 17.16
CA VAL A 337 -10.06 -5.81 16.26
C VAL A 337 -9.28 -4.57 15.82
N THR A 338 -7.97 -4.56 16.10
CA THR A 338 -7.04 -3.51 15.67
C THR A 338 -6.60 -3.75 14.22
N LEU A 339 -6.74 -2.76 13.35
CA LEU A 339 -6.23 -2.80 11.99
C LEU A 339 -4.78 -2.30 11.94
N PHE A 340 -3.84 -3.23 11.75
CA PHE A 340 -2.40 -2.97 11.73
C PHE A 340 -1.90 -2.94 10.27
N GLY A 341 -1.69 -1.75 9.74
CA GLY A 341 -1.23 -1.55 8.36
C GLY A 341 0.28 -1.43 8.21
N ASP A 342 0.71 -1.13 6.99
CA ASP A 342 2.11 -1.09 6.59
C ASP A 342 2.38 0.08 5.63
N LEU A 343 3.50 0.78 5.82
CA LEU A 343 3.95 1.92 5.01
C LEU A 343 5.39 1.71 4.53
N PRO A 344 5.60 1.42 3.22
CA PRO A 344 6.92 1.33 2.60
C PRO A 344 7.70 2.64 2.79
N PHE A 345 8.99 2.57 3.14
CA PHE A 345 9.76 3.80 3.39
C PHE A 345 9.84 4.70 2.16
N TYR A 346 10.22 4.14 1.01
CA TYR A 346 10.33 4.86 -0.26
C TYR A 346 8.98 4.96 -1.01
N VAL A 347 9.00 5.63 -2.15
CA VAL A 347 7.88 5.67 -3.11
C VAL A 347 8.36 5.16 -4.46
N ALA A 348 7.49 4.52 -5.25
CA ALA A 348 7.87 4.05 -6.58
C ALA A 348 8.39 5.20 -7.45
N HIS A 349 9.40 4.90 -8.27
CA HIS A 349 9.89 5.86 -9.27
C HIS A 349 8.78 6.19 -10.27
N ASP A 350 8.06 5.19 -10.79
CA ASP A 350 6.84 5.36 -11.60
C ASP A 350 5.58 5.61 -10.75
N GLY A 351 5.66 6.59 -9.83
CA GLY A 351 4.60 6.94 -8.90
C GLY A 351 4.04 8.35 -9.06
N ALA A 352 2.77 8.53 -8.70
CA ALA A 352 2.08 9.81 -8.70
C ALA A 352 2.79 10.84 -7.82
N GLU A 353 3.31 10.46 -6.65
CA GLU A 353 4.10 11.33 -5.78
C GLU A 353 5.42 11.76 -6.44
N ALA A 354 6.18 10.82 -7.02
CA ALA A 354 7.43 11.10 -7.71
C ALA A 354 7.20 12.07 -8.89
N TRP A 355 6.23 11.79 -9.76
CA TRP A 355 5.85 12.64 -10.89
C TRP A 355 5.35 14.03 -10.47
N SER A 356 4.44 14.10 -9.49
CA SER A 356 3.79 15.36 -9.11
C SER A 356 4.66 16.27 -8.24
N ARG A 357 5.55 15.69 -7.43
CA ARG A 357 6.32 16.38 -6.37
C ARG A 357 7.83 16.19 -6.50
N ARG A 358 8.35 15.93 -7.72
CA ARG A 358 9.77 15.72 -8.10
C ARG A 358 10.82 16.44 -7.24
N GLY A 359 10.60 17.71 -6.90
CA GLY A 359 11.55 18.49 -6.09
C GLY A 359 11.88 17.91 -4.70
N LEU A 360 11.02 17.04 -4.16
CA LEU A 360 11.19 16.34 -2.88
C LEU A 360 12.07 15.08 -2.95
N PHE A 361 12.45 14.66 -4.16
CA PHE A 361 13.05 13.37 -4.49
C PHE A 361 14.34 13.56 -5.30
N SER A 362 15.23 12.57 -5.31
CA SER A 362 16.50 12.54 -6.06
C SER A 362 16.33 12.45 -7.58
N LEU A 363 15.50 13.31 -8.18
CA LEU A 363 15.13 13.28 -9.59
C LEU A 363 15.64 14.50 -10.36
N ASP A 364 16.08 14.28 -11.60
CA ASP A 364 16.47 15.36 -12.52
C ASP A 364 15.25 16.05 -13.18
N ARG A 365 15.51 17.05 -14.05
CA ARG A 365 14.43 17.79 -14.73
C ARG A 365 13.62 16.95 -15.75
N ARG A 366 14.17 15.83 -16.24
CA ARG A 366 13.55 14.85 -17.14
C ARG A 366 12.92 13.68 -16.37
N GLY A 367 13.23 13.54 -15.09
CA GLY A 367 12.71 12.49 -14.23
C GLY A 367 13.61 11.28 -14.07
N ARG A 368 14.89 11.36 -14.45
CA ARG A 368 15.87 10.30 -14.17
C ARG A 368 16.34 10.36 -12.72
N LEU A 369 16.75 9.22 -12.18
CA LEU A 369 17.35 9.09 -10.86
C LEU A 369 18.73 9.77 -10.86
N LEU A 370 18.95 10.69 -9.92
CA LEU A 370 20.27 11.23 -9.59
C LEU A 370 20.99 10.27 -8.64
N THR A 371 20.24 9.80 -7.65
CA THR A 371 20.58 8.69 -6.76
C THR A 371 19.34 7.86 -6.49
N GLN A 372 19.53 6.60 -6.14
CA GLN A 372 18.50 5.60 -5.92
C GLN A 372 18.74 4.85 -4.62
N SER A 373 17.69 4.23 -4.11
CA SER A 373 17.69 3.45 -2.87
C SER A 373 18.20 2.02 -3.08
N GLY A 374 18.61 1.43 -1.96
CA GLY A 374 18.99 0.03 -1.86
C GLY A 374 19.50 -0.27 -0.46
N VAL A 375 20.19 -1.39 -0.32
CA VAL A 375 21.03 -1.72 0.84
C VAL A 375 22.41 -2.16 0.38
N PRO A 376 23.47 -1.92 1.17
CA PRO A 376 24.83 -2.35 0.83
C PRO A 376 24.92 -3.88 0.72
N PRO A 377 26.02 -4.42 0.17
CA PRO A 377 26.36 -5.83 0.31
C PRO A 377 26.30 -6.31 1.76
N ASP A 378 25.66 -7.46 1.97
CA ASP A 378 25.53 -8.12 3.27
C ASP A 378 25.74 -9.64 3.11
N TYR A 379 25.53 -10.40 4.18
CA TYR A 379 25.68 -11.86 4.18
C TYR A 379 24.69 -12.58 3.24
N PHE A 380 23.53 -11.96 2.93
CA PHE A 380 22.50 -12.52 2.06
C PHE A 380 22.66 -12.11 0.60
N SER A 381 23.31 -10.97 0.31
CA SER A 381 23.63 -10.53 -1.05
C SER A 381 25.02 -9.88 -1.18
N ALA A 382 25.91 -10.54 -1.91
CA ALA A 382 27.25 -10.06 -2.23
C ALA A 382 27.30 -8.77 -3.06
N THR A 383 26.20 -8.37 -3.71
CA THR A 383 26.08 -7.11 -4.49
C THR A 383 25.17 -6.08 -3.83
N GLY A 384 24.66 -6.39 -2.62
CA GLY A 384 23.58 -5.67 -1.96
C GLY A 384 22.25 -5.85 -2.67
N GLN A 385 21.30 -4.96 -2.43
CA GLN A 385 20.03 -4.95 -3.17
C GLN A 385 19.77 -3.56 -3.70
N LEU A 386 19.47 -3.44 -4.99
CA LEU A 386 19.13 -2.19 -5.64
C LEU A 386 17.62 -2.13 -5.82
N TRP A 387 16.95 -1.14 -5.21
CA TRP A 387 15.49 -1.07 -5.21
C TRP A 387 14.92 -0.11 -6.26
N GLY A 388 15.77 0.66 -6.94
CA GLY A 388 15.39 1.50 -8.07
C GLY A 388 14.41 2.64 -7.75
N THR A 389 14.18 2.95 -6.46
CA THR A 389 13.29 4.05 -6.05
C THR A 389 14.08 5.30 -5.69
N PRO A 390 13.54 6.51 -5.94
CA PRO A 390 14.22 7.75 -5.61
C PRO A 390 14.30 7.96 -4.09
N VAL A 391 15.46 8.41 -3.62
CA VAL A 391 15.69 8.81 -2.22
C VAL A 391 15.19 10.24 -1.96
N TYR A 392 15.01 10.59 -0.68
CA TYR A 392 14.46 11.87 -0.26
C TYR A 392 15.48 13.00 -0.30
N ARG A 393 15.11 14.14 -0.89
CA ARG A 393 15.89 15.40 -0.76
C ARG A 393 15.56 16.04 0.59
N TRP A 394 16.08 15.46 1.67
CA TRP A 394 15.70 15.78 3.05
C TRP A 394 15.78 17.25 3.43
N TRP A 395 16.70 18.02 2.85
CA TRP A 395 16.78 19.46 3.06
C TRP A 395 15.51 20.21 2.58
N VAL A 396 14.87 19.77 1.48
CA VAL A 396 13.60 20.34 0.99
C VAL A 396 12.44 19.99 1.93
N HIS A 397 12.45 18.78 2.49
CA HIS A 397 11.49 18.37 3.52
C HIS A 397 11.66 19.21 4.80
N ARG A 398 12.91 19.42 5.26
CA ARG A 398 13.21 20.31 6.40
C ARG A 398 12.69 21.74 6.15
N LEU A 399 13.02 22.36 5.01
CA LEU A 399 12.56 23.71 4.64
C LEU A 399 11.03 23.85 4.57
N THR A 400 10.31 22.76 4.31
CA THR A 400 8.84 22.74 4.23
C THR A 400 8.17 22.21 5.51
N GLY A 401 8.92 22.12 6.62
CA GLY A 401 8.40 21.65 7.91
C GLY A 401 7.89 20.20 7.86
N PHE A 402 8.49 19.37 7.01
CA PHE A 402 8.11 17.98 6.73
C PHE A 402 6.66 17.78 6.24
N ARG A 403 6.00 18.83 5.74
CA ARG A 403 4.58 18.82 5.37
C ARG A 403 4.16 17.62 4.51
N TRP A 404 5.01 17.19 3.57
CA TRP A 404 4.74 16.02 2.72
C TRP A 404 4.71 14.71 3.51
N TRP A 405 5.73 14.48 4.33
CA TRP A 405 5.87 13.28 5.15
C TRP A 405 4.80 13.21 6.24
N LEU A 406 4.50 14.34 6.90
CA LEU A 406 3.41 14.43 7.86
C LEU A 406 2.06 14.11 7.20
N GLN A 407 1.76 14.66 6.01
CA GLN A 407 0.53 14.31 5.28
C GLN A 407 0.47 12.84 4.86
N ARG A 408 1.61 12.22 4.50
CA ARG A 408 1.70 10.79 4.17
C ARG A 408 1.36 9.93 5.39
N LEU A 409 1.95 10.24 6.54
CA LEU A 409 1.71 9.53 7.81
C LEU A 409 0.29 9.77 8.33
N GLU A 410 -0.21 11.01 8.31
CA GLU A 410 -1.60 11.35 8.65
C GLU A 410 -2.59 10.53 7.81
N ARG A 411 -2.33 10.36 6.50
CA ARG A 411 -3.13 9.56 5.58
C ARG A 411 -3.11 8.07 5.91
N GLN A 412 -1.96 7.48 6.25
CA GLN A 412 -1.92 6.07 6.65
C GLN A 412 -2.62 5.86 8.01
N LEU A 413 -2.49 6.81 8.95
CA LEU A 413 -3.24 6.81 10.21
C LEU A 413 -4.73 7.22 10.06
N GLU A 414 -5.21 7.57 8.86
CA GLU A 414 -6.66 7.56 8.53
C GLU A 414 -7.15 6.16 8.15
N LEU A 415 -6.24 5.27 7.72
CA LEU A 415 -6.58 3.94 7.24
C LEU A 415 -6.38 2.86 8.32
N PHE A 416 -5.42 3.03 9.23
CA PHE A 416 -5.03 2.01 10.20
C PHE A 416 -4.91 2.56 11.62
N ASP A 417 -5.17 1.70 12.60
CA ASP A 417 -5.05 2.00 14.04
C ASP A 417 -3.59 1.89 14.52
N LEU A 418 -2.82 1.03 13.87
CA LEU A 418 -1.38 0.80 14.09
C LEU A 418 -0.68 0.70 12.74
N LEU A 419 0.56 1.18 12.62
CA LEU A 419 1.27 1.24 11.33
C LEU A 419 2.72 0.75 11.45
N ARG A 420 3.10 -0.27 10.66
CA ARG A 420 4.50 -0.66 10.44
C ARG A 420 5.16 0.41 9.56
N LEU A 421 6.26 0.96 10.03
CA LEU A 421 7.20 1.70 9.18
C LEU A 421 8.25 0.72 8.69
N ASP A 422 8.00 0.19 7.49
CA ASP A 422 8.97 -0.58 6.71
C ASP A 422 10.28 0.19 6.56
N HIS A 423 11.40 -0.52 6.61
CA HIS A 423 12.76 -0.01 6.54
C HIS A 423 13.02 1.20 7.46
N PHE A 424 12.55 1.13 8.72
CA PHE A 424 12.61 2.23 9.70
C PHE A 424 14.00 2.81 9.86
N ARG A 425 15.04 1.97 9.72
CA ARG A 425 16.45 2.39 9.82
C ARG A 425 16.82 3.54 8.87
N ALA A 426 16.11 3.69 7.75
CA ALA A 426 16.28 4.82 6.83
C ALA A 426 15.80 6.18 7.37
N LEU A 427 15.09 6.23 8.50
CA LEU A 427 14.84 7.47 9.26
C LEU A 427 16.07 7.97 10.02
N GLU A 428 17.02 7.10 10.37
CA GLU A 428 18.31 7.50 10.96
C GLU A 428 19.33 7.78 9.84
N SER A 429 19.60 6.80 8.98
CA SER A 429 20.47 6.94 7.82
C SER A 429 20.08 5.98 6.70
N TYR A 430 20.29 6.37 5.46
CA TYR A 430 19.87 5.61 4.27
C TYR A 430 21.03 5.36 3.32
N TRP A 431 21.02 4.21 2.67
CA TRP A 431 21.98 3.88 1.61
C TRP A 431 21.55 4.54 0.30
N SER A 432 22.44 5.36 -0.25
CA SER A 432 22.20 6.14 -1.47
C SER A 432 23.18 5.73 -2.55
N VAL A 433 22.69 5.06 -3.59
CA VAL A 433 23.46 4.58 -4.75
C VAL A 433 23.37 5.61 -5.88
N PRO A 434 24.41 5.82 -6.72
CA PRO A 434 24.29 6.60 -7.95
C PRO A 434 23.16 6.09 -8.86
N GLY A 435 22.43 7.00 -9.52
CA GLY A 435 21.19 6.66 -10.23
C GLY A 435 21.32 5.91 -11.55
N GLU A 436 22.53 5.81 -12.11
CA GLU A 436 22.82 5.08 -13.36
C GLU A 436 23.48 3.71 -13.08
N ASP A 437 23.74 3.37 -11.80
CA ASP A 437 24.37 2.10 -11.41
C ASP A 437 23.38 0.93 -11.44
N THR A 438 23.89 -0.28 -11.69
CA THR A 438 23.11 -1.53 -11.77
C THR A 438 23.26 -2.45 -10.56
N THR A 439 24.10 -2.08 -9.58
CA THR A 439 24.27 -2.79 -8.30
C THR A 439 24.28 -1.79 -7.14
N ALA A 440 24.10 -2.25 -5.91
CA ALA A 440 24.09 -1.35 -4.74
C ALA A 440 25.50 -1.09 -4.15
N MET A 441 26.56 -1.66 -4.73
CA MET A 441 27.91 -1.68 -4.15
C MET A 441 28.54 -0.29 -4.01
N ALA A 442 28.31 0.62 -4.97
CA ALA A 442 28.91 1.96 -5.00
C ALA A 442 28.08 3.03 -4.26
N GLY A 443 27.15 2.62 -3.40
CA GLY A 443 26.39 3.54 -2.55
C GLY A 443 27.19 4.08 -1.36
N GLN A 444 26.51 4.93 -0.59
CA GLN A 444 27.03 5.50 0.65
C GLN A 444 25.90 5.73 1.66
N TRP A 445 26.21 5.63 2.96
CA TRP A 445 25.28 5.99 4.03
C TRP A 445 25.16 7.52 4.14
N LEU A 446 23.94 8.04 4.04
CA LEU A 446 23.62 9.45 4.21
C LEU A 446 22.64 9.64 5.38
N PRO A 447 22.79 10.70 6.21
CA PRO A 447 21.94 10.91 7.37
C PRO A 447 20.52 11.38 7.00
N SER A 448 19.54 10.89 7.76
CA SER A 448 18.13 11.25 7.69
C SER A 448 17.70 12.07 8.93
N PRO A 449 16.65 12.91 8.81
CA PRO A 449 16.13 13.72 9.90
C PRO A 449 15.03 13.02 10.72
N GLY A 450 15.11 11.71 10.96
CA GLY A 450 14.06 10.91 11.58
C GLY A 450 13.55 11.47 12.89
N ALA A 451 14.45 11.84 13.80
CA ALA A 451 14.07 12.42 15.10
C ALA A 451 13.26 13.73 14.96
N SER A 452 13.58 14.58 13.98
CA SER A 452 12.81 15.81 13.72
C SER A 452 11.42 15.51 13.15
N LEU A 453 11.31 14.52 12.26
CA LEU A 453 10.05 14.08 11.67
C LEU A 453 9.14 13.42 12.72
N LEU A 454 9.66 12.45 13.47
CA LEU A 454 8.92 11.76 14.54
C LEU A 454 8.52 12.71 15.67
N GLY A 455 9.37 13.68 16.02
CA GLY A 455 9.05 14.72 17.01
C GLY A 455 7.91 15.65 16.57
N LEU A 456 7.80 15.95 15.28
CA LEU A 456 6.67 16.72 14.73
C LEU A 456 5.41 15.86 14.61
N LEU A 457 5.54 14.59 14.21
CA LEU A 457 4.41 13.65 14.17
C LEU A 457 3.82 13.44 15.57
N ARG A 458 4.65 13.23 16.59
CA ARG A 458 4.21 13.08 17.98
C ARG A 458 3.37 14.27 18.43
N LYS A 459 3.87 15.50 18.28
CA LYS A 459 3.12 16.74 18.59
C LYS A 459 1.81 16.86 17.82
N ARG A 460 1.77 16.33 16.60
CA ARG A 460 0.57 16.32 15.75
C ARG A 460 -0.47 15.31 16.25
N CYS A 461 -0.03 14.11 16.63
CA CYS A 461 -0.85 13.06 17.23
C CYS A 461 -1.35 13.45 18.64
N GLU A 462 -0.52 14.11 19.45
CA GLU A 462 -0.92 14.71 20.73
C GLU A 462 -2.06 15.72 20.52
N GLY A 463 -1.88 16.67 19.60
CA GLY A 463 -2.84 17.75 19.34
C GLY A 463 -4.13 17.32 18.62
N ASN A 464 -4.26 16.07 18.16
CA ASN A 464 -5.48 15.55 17.52
C ASN A 464 -6.00 14.23 18.13
N GLY A 465 -5.47 13.80 19.27
CA GLY A 465 -5.91 12.60 19.97
C GLY A 465 -5.57 11.27 19.29
N ARG A 466 -4.57 11.24 18.40
CA ARG A 466 -4.10 10.01 17.71
C ARG A 466 -2.86 9.36 18.33
N LEU A 467 -2.57 9.62 19.60
CA LEU A 467 -1.66 8.74 20.34
C LEU A 467 -2.39 7.45 20.74
N ARG A 468 -1.64 6.37 20.94
CA ARG A 468 -2.11 5.17 21.63
C ARG A 468 -2.54 5.55 23.06
N GLY A 469 -3.37 4.71 23.70
CA GLY A 469 -3.86 4.95 25.07
C GLY A 469 -2.75 5.03 26.14
N ASP A 470 -1.55 4.55 25.83
CA ASP A 470 -0.33 4.64 26.64
C ASP A 470 0.55 5.87 26.30
N GLY A 471 0.04 6.79 25.48
CA GLY A 471 0.74 8.01 25.05
C GLY A 471 1.80 7.80 23.96
N ARG A 472 1.99 6.58 23.44
CA ARG A 472 2.95 6.30 22.35
C ARG A 472 2.38 6.66 20.97
N LEU A 473 3.28 6.84 20.01
CA LEU A 473 2.89 6.90 18.60
C LEU A 473 2.28 5.55 18.16
N PRO A 474 1.24 5.54 17.29
CA PRO A 474 0.67 4.33 16.70
C PRO A 474 1.56 3.76 15.59
N LEU A 475 2.85 3.58 15.89
CA LEU A 475 3.88 3.12 14.95
C LEU A 475 4.64 1.91 15.51
N ILE A 476 4.99 0.98 14.62
CA ILE A 476 5.95 -0.10 14.83
C ILE A 476 7.15 0.18 13.91
N ALA A 477 8.37 0.09 14.44
CA ALA A 477 9.58 0.20 13.66
C ALA A 477 9.91 -1.17 13.06
N GLU A 478 10.08 -1.27 11.73
CA GLU A 478 10.77 -2.41 11.16
C GLU A 478 12.27 -2.16 11.15
N ASP A 479 12.96 -2.88 12.03
CA ASP A 479 14.38 -2.78 12.35
C ASP A 479 15.09 -4.12 12.12
N LEU A 480 14.90 -4.72 10.94
CA LEU A 480 15.56 -5.96 10.53
C LEU A 480 16.89 -5.68 9.81
N GLY A 481 17.71 -6.74 9.65
CA GLY A 481 19.02 -6.66 9.03
C GLY A 481 20.10 -6.03 9.93
N VAL A 482 21.09 -5.36 9.33
CA VAL A 482 22.21 -4.75 10.07
C VAL A 482 21.79 -3.39 10.64
N ILE A 483 21.40 -3.42 11.91
CA ILE A 483 21.00 -2.25 12.70
C ILE A 483 22.19 -1.68 13.47
N THR A 484 22.23 -0.36 13.59
CA THR A 484 23.27 0.37 14.33
C THR A 484 22.70 0.92 15.64
N PRO A 485 23.53 1.15 16.69
CA PRO A 485 23.07 1.73 17.95
C PRO A 485 22.36 3.09 17.78
N GLU A 486 22.65 3.84 16.71
CA GLU A 486 21.97 5.10 16.36
C GLU A 486 20.50 4.87 16.00
N VAL A 487 20.21 3.81 15.26
CA VAL A 487 18.84 3.40 14.86
C VAL A 487 18.07 2.93 16.08
N GLU A 488 18.69 2.14 16.96
CA GLU A 488 18.08 1.70 18.22
C GLU A 488 17.75 2.89 19.11
N ARG A 489 18.69 3.83 19.30
CA ARG A 489 18.42 5.07 20.05
C ARG A 489 17.30 5.92 19.43
N LEU A 490 17.15 5.90 18.10
CA LEU A 490 16.03 6.57 17.43
C LEU A 490 14.69 5.87 17.69
N ARG A 491 14.64 4.53 17.61
CA ARG A 491 13.46 3.72 17.93
C ARG A 491 13.03 3.92 19.39
N ASP A 492 13.97 3.72 20.31
CA ASP A 492 13.73 3.69 21.75
C ASP A 492 13.44 5.09 22.30
N GLY A 493 14.08 6.13 21.76
CA GLY A 493 13.79 7.54 22.10
C GLY A 493 12.37 8.00 21.75
N PHE A 494 11.65 7.23 20.92
CA PHE A 494 10.22 7.43 20.63
C PHE A 494 9.33 6.30 21.19
N ALA A 495 9.90 5.37 21.98
CA ALA A 495 9.25 4.20 22.57
C ALA A 495 8.53 3.30 21.53
N LEU A 496 9.04 3.25 20.30
CA LEU A 496 8.46 2.45 19.22
C LEU A 496 8.82 0.97 19.41
N PRO A 497 7.87 0.02 19.36
CA PRO A 497 8.22 -1.39 19.32
C PRO A 497 9.01 -1.73 18.05
N GLY A 498 10.05 -2.55 18.20
CA GLY A 498 10.77 -3.16 17.07
C GLY A 498 10.14 -4.49 16.62
N MET A 499 10.77 -5.16 15.67
CA MET A 499 10.32 -6.44 15.12
C MET A 499 11.30 -7.58 15.43
N LYS A 500 10.78 -8.80 15.60
CA LYS A 500 11.58 -10.02 15.80
C LYS A 500 11.01 -11.17 14.97
N ILE A 501 11.82 -11.79 14.11
CA ILE A 501 11.40 -12.89 13.23
C ILE A 501 12.09 -14.18 13.68
N LEU A 502 11.34 -15.16 14.18
CA LEU A 502 11.93 -16.39 14.73
C LEU A 502 12.66 -17.22 13.68
N GLN A 503 12.25 -17.21 12.42
CA GLN A 503 13.01 -17.87 11.34
C GLN A 503 14.46 -17.33 11.17
N PHE A 504 14.80 -16.17 11.74
CA PHE A 504 16.16 -15.61 11.73
C PHE A 504 16.95 -15.89 13.03
N ALA A 505 16.38 -16.60 14.00
CA ALA A 505 16.98 -16.82 15.33
C ALA A 505 18.03 -17.95 15.38
N PHE A 506 18.19 -18.71 14.30
CA PHE A 506 18.96 -19.96 14.28
C PHE A 506 20.14 -19.87 13.30
N ASP A 507 21.09 -18.98 13.61
CA ASP A 507 22.38 -18.84 12.91
C ASP A 507 23.54 -19.51 13.66
N GLY A 508 23.24 -20.26 14.73
CA GLY A 508 24.22 -20.90 15.60
C GLY A 508 24.89 -19.99 16.64
N GLN A 509 24.46 -18.74 16.80
CA GLN A 509 24.98 -17.83 17.83
C GLN A 509 23.98 -17.65 18.97
N ASP A 510 24.35 -18.02 20.20
CA ASP A 510 23.50 -17.81 21.39
C ASP A 510 23.19 -16.32 21.65
N SER A 511 23.99 -15.40 21.10
CA SER A 511 23.78 -13.96 21.16
C SER A 511 22.83 -13.41 20.07
N ASN A 512 22.24 -14.26 19.22
CA ASN A 512 21.38 -13.82 18.12
C ASN A 512 20.19 -13.00 18.65
N PRO A 513 19.98 -11.77 18.16
CA PRO A 513 18.98 -10.85 18.69
C PRO A 513 17.52 -11.29 18.43
N TYR A 514 17.29 -12.32 17.62
CA TYR A 514 15.98 -12.93 17.36
C TYR A 514 15.66 -14.13 18.27
N LEU A 515 16.62 -14.62 19.08
CA LEU A 515 16.32 -15.60 20.11
C LEU A 515 15.52 -14.94 21.26
N PRO A 516 14.40 -15.53 21.74
CA PRO A 516 13.57 -14.94 22.79
C PRO A 516 14.30 -14.59 24.09
N ALA A 517 15.34 -15.37 24.46
CA ALA A 517 16.16 -15.11 25.63
C ALA A 517 16.94 -13.78 25.57
N ASN A 518 17.18 -13.25 24.35
CA ASN A 518 17.90 -12.01 24.12
C ASN A 518 16.99 -10.77 24.02
N TYR A 519 15.67 -10.94 24.12
CA TYR A 519 14.73 -9.82 24.04
C TYR A 519 14.85 -8.92 25.28
N ARG A 520 15.16 -7.65 25.07
CA ARG A 520 15.24 -6.64 26.13
C ARG A 520 13.90 -5.91 26.24
N GLY A 521 13.21 -6.09 27.36
CA GLY A 521 11.88 -5.50 27.59
C GLY A 521 10.76 -6.11 26.72
N PRO A 522 9.54 -5.53 26.77
CA PRO A 522 8.36 -6.06 26.09
C PRO A 522 8.05 -5.39 24.74
N HIS A 523 8.76 -4.32 24.35
CA HIS A 523 8.42 -3.50 23.18
C HIS A 523 8.87 -4.13 21.85
N TRP A 524 8.29 -5.28 21.55
CA TRP A 524 8.56 -6.07 20.36
C TRP A 524 7.26 -6.57 19.74
N VAL A 525 7.25 -6.65 18.41
CA VAL A 525 6.31 -7.47 17.64
C VAL A 525 7.05 -8.70 17.16
N VAL A 526 6.66 -9.88 17.64
CA VAL A 526 7.30 -11.15 17.30
C VAL A 526 6.50 -11.89 16.23
N TYR A 527 7.22 -12.44 15.26
CA TYR A 527 6.68 -13.21 14.15
C TYR A 527 7.33 -14.60 14.10
N THR A 528 6.59 -15.59 13.61
CA THR A 528 7.20 -16.82 13.08
C THR A 528 8.02 -16.45 11.83
N GLY A 529 7.32 -15.96 10.81
CA GLY A 529 7.83 -15.33 9.60
C GLY A 529 6.97 -14.13 9.17
N THR A 530 7.46 -13.35 8.22
CA THR A 530 6.69 -12.28 7.54
C THR A 530 6.15 -12.76 6.18
N HIS A 531 5.63 -11.85 5.37
CA HIS A 531 5.22 -12.13 3.99
C HIS A 531 6.38 -12.40 3.02
N ASP A 532 7.60 -11.95 3.36
CA ASP A 532 8.83 -12.15 2.60
C ASP A 532 9.52 -13.48 2.91
N ASN A 533 9.16 -14.10 4.03
CA ASN A 533 9.69 -15.38 4.47
C ASN A 533 9.09 -16.54 3.67
N ALA A 534 9.79 -17.68 3.67
CA ALA A 534 9.16 -18.96 3.38
C ALA A 534 8.06 -19.24 4.42
N THR A 535 7.07 -20.08 4.10
CA THR A 535 6.17 -20.56 5.18
C THR A 535 7.00 -21.33 6.20
N THR A 536 6.58 -21.38 7.46
CA THR A 536 7.42 -22.01 8.49
C THR A 536 7.60 -23.51 8.24
N LEU A 537 6.66 -24.17 7.56
CA LEU A 537 6.85 -25.55 7.07
C LEU A 537 7.82 -25.62 5.88
N GLY A 538 7.77 -24.66 4.96
CA GLY A 538 8.73 -24.53 3.85
C GLY A 538 10.17 -24.31 4.36
N TRP A 539 10.34 -23.33 5.24
CA TRP A 539 11.59 -23.04 5.96
C TRP A 539 12.14 -24.30 6.65
N TRP A 540 11.34 -24.96 7.50
CA TRP A 540 11.73 -26.16 8.25
C TRP A 540 12.27 -27.30 7.35
N ARG A 541 11.59 -27.53 6.22
CA ARG A 541 11.99 -28.56 5.24
C ARG A 541 13.36 -28.28 4.60
N HIS A 542 13.78 -27.03 4.50
CA HIS A 542 15.06 -26.63 3.91
C HIS A 542 16.21 -26.46 4.92
N LEU A 543 15.94 -26.52 6.23
CA LEU A 543 17.00 -26.49 7.25
C LEU A 543 17.88 -27.74 7.21
N ASP A 544 19.17 -27.56 7.52
CA ASP A 544 20.12 -28.63 7.82
C ASP A 544 19.88 -29.27 9.20
N GLU A 545 20.49 -30.43 9.42
CA GLU A 545 20.37 -31.22 10.65
C GLU A 545 20.77 -30.46 11.92
N GLY A 546 21.82 -29.64 11.85
CA GLY A 546 22.34 -28.87 12.98
C GLY A 546 21.38 -27.75 13.39
N THR A 547 20.90 -26.98 12.42
CA THR A 547 19.91 -25.92 12.65
C THR A 547 18.58 -26.52 13.14
N ARG A 548 18.15 -27.68 12.60
CA ARG A 548 16.98 -28.41 13.13
C ARG A 548 17.15 -28.81 14.59
N HIS A 549 18.34 -29.22 15.01
CA HIS A 549 18.62 -29.57 16.41
C HIS A 549 18.53 -28.34 17.34
N GLN A 550 19.00 -27.18 16.90
CA GLN A 550 18.85 -25.91 17.65
C GLN A 550 17.37 -25.54 17.85
N VAL A 551 16.55 -25.64 16.80
CA VAL A 551 15.10 -25.42 16.89
C VAL A 551 14.43 -26.41 17.84
N ALA A 552 14.75 -27.71 17.72
CA ALA A 552 14.22 -28.75 18.59
C ALA A 552 14.59 -28.51 20.07
N SER A 553 15.82 -28.05 20.33
CA SER A 553 16.27 -27.67 21.68
C SER A 553 15.52 -26.45 22.23
N LEU A 554 15.21 -25.44 21.42
CA LEU A 554 14.45 -24.26 21.85
C LEU A 554 12.96 -24.57 22.06
N VAL A 555 12.40 -25.46 21.25
CA VAL A 555 11.02 -25.97 21.39
C VAL A 555 10.90 -26.93 22.58
N GLY A 556 11.99 -27.60 22.97
CA GLY A 556 12.04 -28.55 24.08
C GLY A 556 11.60 -29.97 23.70
N GLY A 557 11.68 -30.35 22.42
CA GLY A 557 11.25 -31.67 21.96
C GLY A 557 11.23 -31.85 20.44
N GLU A 558 10.58 -32.92 19.99
CA GLU A 558 10.43 -33.26 18.56
C GLU A 558 9.60 -32.20 17.82
N VAL A 559 10.09 -31.73 16.68
CA VAL A 559 9.42 -30.74 15.84
C VAL A 559 8.58 -31.45 14.76
N ARG A 560 7.26 -31.48 14.98
CA ARG A 560 6.26 -32.10 14.09
C ARG A 560 5.40 -31.05 13.37
N ALA A 561 5.13 -29.94 14.03
CA ALA A 561 4.25 -28.86 13.61
C ALA A 561 5.04 -27.52 13.71
N PRO A 562 6.03 -27.29 12.83
CA PRO A 562 7.03 -26.24 13.03
C PRO A 562 6.42 -24.83 13.12
N GLY A 563 5.33 -24.56 12.40
CA GLY A 563 4.57 -23.30 12.50
C GLY A 563 4.00 -23.08 13.91
N TRP A 564 3.25 -24.06 14.41
CA TRP A 564 2.66 -24.02 15.75
C TRP A 564 3.70 -24.02 16.87
N GLN A 565 4.79 -24.79 16.73
CA GLN A 565 5.82 -24.88 17.76
C GLN A 565 6.70 -23.62 17.83
N LEU A 566 6.99 -22.95 16.70
CA LEU A 566 7.57 -21.60 16.74
C LEU A 566 6.58 -20.56 17.26
N LEU A 567 5.28 -20.70 16.98
CA LEU A 567 4.26 -19.81 17.53
C LEU A 567 4.16 -19.90 19.07
N GLU A 568 4.30 -21.11 19.65
CA GLU A 568 4.44 -21.26 21.10
C GLU A 568 5.68 -20.53 21.65
N VAL A 569 6.83 -20.68 20.99
CA VAL A 569 8.08 -20.00 21.37
C VAL A 569 7.90 -18.46 21.31
N ALA A 570 7.21 -17.94 20.30
CA ALA A 570 6.84 -16.53 20.22
C ALA A 570 5.93 -16.10 21.39
N LEU A 571 4.89 -16.88 21.67
CA LEU A 571 3.91 -16.60 22.74
C LEU A 571 4.50 -16.70 24.15
N ARG A 572 5.58 -17.46 24.36
CA ARG A 572 6.36 -17.53 25.62
C ARG A 572 7.30 -16.33 25.83
N SER A 573 7.66 -15.59 24.78
CA SER A 573 8.60 -14.46 24.84
C SER A 573 8.07 -13.24 25.62
N SER A 574 8.87 -12.19 25.83
CA SER A 574 8.44 -10.96 26.53
C SER A 574 7.52 -10.00 25.74
N ALA A 575 7.29 -10.24 24.44
CA ALA A 575 6.72 -9.27 23.50
C ALA A 575 5.27 -8.80 23.76
N GLU A 576 4.98 -7.52 23.46
CA GLU A 576 3.64 -6.92 23.58
C GLU A 576 2.66 -7.40 22.48
N LEU A 577 3.16 -7.84 21.33
CA LEU A 577 2.36 -8.39 20.24
C LEU A 577 3.07 -9.60 19.61
N VAL A 578 2.33 -10.68 19.36
CA VAL A 578 2.76 -11.79 18.51
C VAL A 578 1.86 -11.79 17.27
N VAL A 579 2.45 -11.91 16.09
CA VAL A 579 1.73 -12.02 14.81
C VAL A 579 2.17 -13.28 14.06
N VAL A 580 1.22 -13.99 13.47
CA VAL A 580 1.49 -15.18 12.67
C VAL A 580 0.88 -15.05 11.26
N PRO A 581 1.58 -15.41 10.17
CA PRO A 581 0.97 -15.56 8.85
C PRO A 581 -0.12 -16.62 8.87
N LEU A 582 -1.26 -16.38 8.20
CA LEU A 582 -2.36 -17.36 8.17
C LEU A 582 -1.90 -18.74 7.64
N GLN A 583 -0.92 -18.75 6.74
CA GLN A 583 -0.31 -19.97 6.19
C GLN A 583 0.28 -20.90 7.25
N ASP A 584 0.87 -20.34 8.31
CA ASP A 584 1.50 -21.13 9.38
C ASP A 584 0.46 -21.78 10.29
N LEU A 585 -0.66 -21.09 10.57
CA LEU A 585 -1.82 -21.66 11.29
C LEU A 585 -2.50 -22.81 10.52
N LEU A 586 -2.32 -22.84 9.19
CA LEU A 586 -2.86 -23.85 8.28
C LEU A 586 -1.82 -24.92 7.88
N GLU A 587 -0.59 -24.82 8.41
CA GLU A 587 0.53 -25.72 8.12
C GLU A 587 0.83 -25.90 6.61
N LEU A 588 0.70 -24.82 5.83
CA LEU A 588 0.92 -24.85 4.38
C LEU A 588 2.41 -24.78 4.04
N GLY A 589 2.82 -25.42 2.93
CA GLY A 589 4.17 -25.31 2.39
C GLY A 589 4.37 -24.05 1.54
N ASP A 590 5.53 -23.96 0.86
CA ASP A 590 5.88 -22.79 0.05
C ASP A 590 5.00 -22.59 -1.20
N GLU A 591 4.11 -23.53 -1.54
CA GLU A 591 2.99 -23.28 -2.45
C GLU A 591 2.04 -22.16 -1.96
N ALA A 592 2.11 -21.82 -0.67
CA ALA A 592 1.39 -20.71 -0.05
C ALA A 592 2.27 -19.51 0.32
N ARG A 593 3.56 -19.53 -0.04
CA ARG A 593 4.49 -18.42 0.21
C ARG A 593 3.99 -17.14 -0.46
N PHE A 594 3.95 -16.03 0.28
CA PHE A 594 3.34 -14.79 -0.24
C PHE A 594 4.28 -13.99 -1.14
N ASN A 595 5.57 -13.90 -0.80
CA ASN A 595 6.58 -13.26 -1.63
C ASN A 595 7.94 -13.97 -1.49
N THR A 596 8.73 -13.96 -2.57
CA THR A 596 10.15 -14.28 -2.54
C THR A 596 10.96 -13.01 -2.86
N PRO A 597 11.66 -12.41 -1.87
CA PRO A 597 12.48 -11.22 -2.09
C PRO A 597 13.50 -11.39 -3.23
N GLY A 598 13.75 -10.32 -3.96
CA GLY A 598 14.68 -10.30 -5.08
C GLY A 598 14.18 -10.96 -6.38
N THR A 599 12.95 -11.48 -6.43
CA THR A 599 12.35 -12.05 -7.65
C THR A 599 11.18 -11.20 -8.17
N THR A 600 10.90 -11.32 -9.47
CA THR A 600 9.73 -10.72 -10.14
C THR A 600 8.77 -11.79 -10.63
N ASP A 601 8.72 -12.93 -9.93
CA ASP A 601 7.90 -14.10 -10.29
C ASP A 601 6.41 -13.74 -10.30
N ALA A 602 5.65 -14.34 -11.22
CA ALA A 602 4.20 -14.22 -11.30
C ALA A 602 3.48 -14.92 -10.13
N ALA A 603 4.17 -15.78 -9.37
CA ALA A 603 3.65 -16.38 -8.14
C ALA A 603 3.60 -15.39 -6.96
N ASN A 604 4.47 -14.37 -6.92
CA ASN A 604 4.53 -13.41 -5.83
C ASN A 604 3.20 -12.65 -5.72
N TRP A 605 2.77 -12.38 -4.48
CA TRP A 605 1.55 -11.64 -4.12
C TRP A 605 0.23 -12.31 -4.55
N CYS A 606 0.30 -13.50 -5.14
CA CYS A 606 -0.84 -14.13 -5.81
C CYS A 606 -1.50 -15.28 -5.05
N TRP A 607 -0.97 -15.69 -3.89
CA TRP A 607 -1.60 -16.71 -3.05
C TRP A 607 -2.98 -16.24 -2.55
N ARG A 608 -3.94 -17.17 -2.57
CA ARG A 608 -5.30 -17.00 -2.07
C ARG A 608 -5.70 -18.21 -1.25
N LEU A 609 -6.57 -17.99 -0.27
CA LEU A 609 -7.13 -19.07 0.52
C LEU A 609 -8.03 -19.97 -0.36
N ASP A 610 -7.73 -21.27 -0.36
CA ASP A 610 -8.39 -22.32 -1.15
C ASP A 610 -9.70 -22.86 -0.53
N ARG A 611 -10.03 -22.39 0.68
CA ARG A 611 -11.11 -22.89 1.54
C ARG A 611 -11.97 -21.74 2.08
N PRO A 612 -13.23 -22.01 2.46
CA PRO A 612 -14.10 -21.00 3.05
C PRO A 612 -13.59 -20.56 4.43
N LEU A 613 -13.95 -19.34 4.87
CA LEU A 613 -13.40 -18.72 6.09
C LEU A 613 -13.77 -19.50 7.37
N GLU A 614 -14.92 -20.18 7.36
CA GLU A 614 -15.40 -21.02 8.46
C GLU A 614 -14.40 -22.14 8.82
N ALA A 615 -13.61 -22.62 7.85
CA ALA A 615 -12.56 -23.61 8.08
C ALA A 615 -11.39 -23.08 8.93
N LEU A 616 -11.27 -21.75 9.10
CA LEU A 616 -10.24 -21.12 9.92
C LEU A 616 -10.64 -21.00 11.41
N ALA A 617 -11.89 -21.29 11.77
CA ALA A 617 -12.39 -21.13 13.14
C ALA A 617 -11.59 -21.96 14.16
N GLY A 618 -11.28 -23.22 13.83
CA GLY A 618 -10.45 -24.09 14.67
C GLY A 618 -9.03 -23.57 14.89
N PRO A 619 -8.24 -23.35 13.82
CA PRO A 619 -6.90 -22.76 13.93
C PRO A 619 -6.86 -21.42 14.67
N LEU A 620 -7.76 -20.48 14.35
CA LEU A 620 -7.78 -19.18 15.03
C LEU A 620 -8.10 -19.31 16.52
N LYS A 621 -9.03 -20.21 16.87
CA LYS A 621 -9.39 -20.47 18.27
C LYS A 621 -8.23 -21.11 19.05
N GLY A 622 -7.56 -22.11 18.47
CA GLY A 622 -6.36 -22.71 19.05
C GLY A 622 -5.27 -21.68 19.34
N TYR A 623 -4.97 -20.81 18.37
CA TYR A 623 -4.01 -19.72 18.54
C TYR A 623 -4.40 -18.74 19.66
N ALA A 624 -5.66 -18.30 19.70
CA ALA A 624 -6.14 -17.40 20.74
C ALA A 624 -6.10 -18.04 22.14
N ASP A 625 -6.47 -19.32 22.27
CA ASP A 625 -6.43 -20.04 23.55
C ASP A 625 -4.99 -20.21 24.06
N MET A 626 -4.03 -20.52 23.18
CA MET A 626 -2.60 -20.54 23.53
C MET A 626 -2.12 -19.16 24.01
N ALA A 627 -2.51 -18.08 23.32
CA ALA A 627 -2.14 -16.72 23.69
C ALA A 627 -2.74 -16.32 25.05
N HIS A 628 -3.99 -16.68 25.32
CA HIS A 628 -4.64 -16.45 26.61
C HIS A 628 -4.05 -17.30 27.75
N HIS A 629 -3.63 -18.53 27.48
CA HIS A 629 -2.97 -19.38 28.49
C HIS A 629 -1.65 -18.74 28.95
N GLN A 630 -0.78 -18.37 28.01
CA GLN A 630 0.51 -17.74 28.33
C GLN A 630 0.35 -16.41 29.08
N GLN A 631 -0.70 -15.63 28.79
CA GLN A 631 -1.03 -14.42 29.55
C GLN A 631 -1.43 -14.71 31.01
N ARG A 632 -2.13 -15.82 31.26
CA ARG A 632 -2.51 -16.23 32.62
C ARG A 632 -1.31 -16.72 33.41
N ASP A 633 -0.46 -17.57 32.81
CA ASP A 633 0.73 -18.11 33.45
C ASP A 633 1.70 -17.00 33.89
N GLN A 634 1.94 -16.01 33.03
CA GLN A 634 2.81 -14.88 33.35
C GLN A 634 2.24 -14.01 34.49
N ARG A 635 0.91 -13.80 34.53
CA ARG A 635 0.24 -13.10 35.64
C ARG A 635 0.31 -13.90 36.95
N ALA A 636 0.15 -15.21 36.89
CA ALA A 636 0.29 -16.09 38.05
C ALA A 636 1.73 -16.09 38.59
N GLY A 637 2.74 -16.20 37.71
CA GLY A 637 4.15 -16.15 38.07
C GLY A 637 4.58 -14.82 38.72
N MET A 638 4.06 -13.69 38.25
CA MET A 638 4.28 -12.39 38.90
C MET A 638 3.57 -12.25 40.26
N GLY A 639 2.49 -13.01 40.49
CA GLY A 639 1.74 -12.99 41.76
C GLY A 639 2.41 -13.73 42.94
N VAL A 640 3.46 -14.52 42.69
CA VAL A 640 4.18 -15.29 43.73
C VAL A 640 5.40 -14.52 44.28
N GLY A 641 5.67 -13.31 43.78
CA GLY A 641 6.81 -12.48 44.17
C GLY A 641 6.58 -11.46 45.29
N THR A 642 5.34 -11.28 45.79
CA THR A 642 5.01 -10.28 46.82
C THR A 642 3.95 -10.78 47.80
N ALA A 643 4.39 -11.58 48.78
CA ALA A 643 3.70 -11.85 50.04
C ALA A 643 4.75 -12.20 51.10
#